data_AF-A0A9D7S8S9-F1
#
_entry.id   AF-A0A9D7S8S9-F1
#
_cell.length_a   1.000
_cell.length_b   1.000
_cell.length_c   1.000
_cell.angle_alpha   90.00
_cell.angle_beta   90.00
_cell.angle_gamma   90.00
#
_symmetry.space_group_name_H-M   'P 1'
#
loop_
_entity.id
_entity.type
_entity.pdbx_description
1 polymer ?
#
loop_
_entity_poly.entity_id
_entity_poly.type
_entity_poly.pdbx_seq_one_letter_code
_entity_poly.pdbx_strand_id
1 'polypeptide(L)'
;MLRIILLGIILSIHFNINAQVLSGFIYNQKNNPLEGVSIYFLNTNNGTTTEEDGSFVLYRTVNQDTLLLFYPGIVTDTFILSKNENFIKLVLTEGITLNEVTISQNRSSNHFSLLNPANVETLNSSEFRKAACCSLAESFQTSNAVDLSFTSAVTGNREIQFLGLRGLYTQQLVENRPVFTGILSSLGYDLIPGTWLNQINILKGASSAIYGAQSMTGAINISLKKPDEDHRIYANAYADYHGRIESNLHLNKSWSKKSHSGLYLHGSQTSSNKDHNHDHFYDEPNQKRLNGLWRNTFYSKNWECQLNVQGILDQKSSGELKTNPNPYKVTQKLNHFNFSGNLGYLGFTNPDKSIGNIFDMAYSTLNNTYGEHKSLNAKESRFMYQMLYTNIYQTGMHKLNIGPTLAINIASEELFSSEYKKINYKEIIPGLFAEYQFQYGDIENSELKKWIVILSQRIEQISTNTIFWSPRISTRFNFNTRWTGRISGGRGYRHYRIFSDHMNYLANNRIIDIADLPNYESSWNYGLNLVGKPLINNSEIEINLDAYITTFQKQLIFDLDDNRPEKQYISFYELSGNSKTSHIGATIKIPIIKSISLKLGGKWINSKTNYHLGYRTQPFVPTWRALGSLDWESNNKIWSVNITGHFVGKMRLPDKTYLPSQLSAFYSETSNPFFHLQSQINYVKPHWEIYLGCENMTNYTQHHAIIDSKNTSSAYFETSEVYAPLNGIKPYIGIKWWLK
;
A
#
# COMPACT_ATOMS: atom_id res chain seq x y z
N MET A 1 -48.33 50.65 43.17
CA MET A 1 -47.04 51.25 43.60
C MET A 1 -46.06 50.20 44.16
N LEU A 2 -46.12 48.94 43.73
CA LEU A 2 -45.28 47.84 44.25
C LEU A 2 -44.35 47.21 43.19
N ARG A 3 -44.43 47.67 41.92
CA ARG A 3 -43.57 47.21 40.81
C ARG A 3 -42.37 48.13 40.52
N ILE A 4 -42.31 49.33 41.12
CA ILE A 4 -41.20 50.29 40.93
C ILE A 4 -40.14 50.17 42.04
N ILE A 5 -40.48 49.60 43.20
CA ILE A 5 -39.54 49.41 44.32
C ILE A 5 -38.65 48.17 44.13
N LEU A 6 -39.11 47.16 43.38
CA LEU A 6 -38.31 45.95 43.12
C LEU A 6 -37.22 46.14 42.06
N LEU A 7 -37.33 47.18 41.20
CA LEU A 7 -36.30 47.51 40.20
C LEU A 7 -35.18 48.40 40.77
N GLY A 8 -35.41 49.05 41.92
CA GLY A 8 -34.42 49.91 42.59
C GLY A 8 -33.45 49.16 43.54
N ILE A 9 -33.80 47.96 43.98
CA ILE A 9 -32.98 47.16 44.92
C ILE A 9 -32.04 46.17 44.20
N ILE A 10 -32.24 45.91 42.91
CA ILE A 10 -31.34 45.07 42.10
C ILE A 10 -30.17 45.88 41.50
N LEU A 11 -30.20 47.22 41.58
CA LEU A 11 -29.18 48.09 40.98
C LEU A 11 -28.08 48.58 41.95
N SER A 12 -27.97 48.04 43.17
CA SER A 12 -27.02 48.53 44.19
C SER A 12 -26.15 47.45 44.85
N ILE A 13 -26.06 46.24 44.28
CA ILE A 13 -25.02 45.27 44.66
C ILE A 13 -23.83 45.41 43.71
N HIS A 14 -22.97 46.40 43.97
CA HIS A 14 -21.61 46.38 43.46
C HIS A 14 -20.83 45.32 44.25
N PHE A 15 -20.72 44.11 43.69
CA PHE A 15 -19.66 43.20 44.06
C PHE A 15 -18.33 43.87 43.66
N ASN A 16 -17.63 44.46 44.62
CA ASN A 16 -16.20 44.76 44.47
C ASN A 16 -15.46 43.42 44.44
N ILE A 17 -15.37 42.82 43.25
CA ILE A 17 -14.36 41.80 42.99
C ILE A 17 -13.04 42.56 42.93
N ASN A 18 -12.30 42.58 44.04
CA ASN A 18 -10.93 43.07 44.05
C ASN A 18 -10.09 42.11 43.19
N ALA A 19 -9.94 42.42 41.90
CA ALA A 19 -8.89 41.83 41.09
C ALA A 19 -7.56 42.40 41.62
N GLN A 20 -6.71 41.55 42.20
CA GLN A 20 -5.36 41.97 42.57
C GLN A 20 -4.55 42.07 41.28
N VAL A 21 -3.89 43.21 41.08
CA VAL A 21 -2.99 43.41 39.95
C VAL A 21 -1.65 42.79 40.31
N LEU A 22 -1.23 41.81 39.51
CA LEU A 22 0.10 41.23 39.55
C LEU A 22 0.93 41.85 38.43
N SER A 23 2.01 42.53 38.78
CA SER A 23 2.98 43.05 37.79
C SER A 23 4.33 42.36 37.94
N GLY A 24 5.18 42.44 36.92
CA GLY A 24 6.50 41.84 37.03
C GLY A 24 7.37 42.03 35.81
N PHE A 25 8.60 41.51 35.90
CA PHE A 25 9.56 41.49 34.80
C PHE A 25 10.08 40.08 34.55
N ILE A 26 10.30 39.74 33.28
CA ILE A 26 10.88 38.48 32.85
C ILE A 26 12.21 38.72 32.14
N TYR A 27 13.26 38.04 32.61
CA TYR A 27 14.61 38.11 32.05
C TYR A 27 15.11 36.73 31.64
N ASN A 28 16.13 36.68 30.77
CA ASN A 28 16.93 35.48 30.56
C ASN A 28 18.07 35.37 31.59
N GLN A 29 18.81 34.26 31.58
CA GLN A 29 19.98 34.05 32.47
C GLN A 29 21.08 35.11 32.32
N LYS A 30 21.11 35.86 31.22
CA LYS A 30 22.07 36.95 30.96
C LYS A 30 21.54 38.32 31.40
N ASN A 31 20.43 38.38 32.14
CA ASN A 31 19.75 39.60 32.59
C ASN A 31 19.21 40.50 31.46
N ASN A 32 19.02 39.98 30.25
CA ASN A 32 18.32 40.72 29.20
C ASN A 32 16.80 40.53 29.35
N PRO A 33 15.99 41.60 29.19
CA PRO A 33 14.54 41.48 29.20
C PRO A 33 14.05 40.59 28.06
N LEU A 34 12.97 39.84 28.29
CA LEU A 34 12.34 38.97 27.29
C LEU A 34 10.99 39.55 26.88
N GLU A 35 10.90 40.04 25.63
CA GLU A 35 9.67 40.49 24.98
C GLU A 35 8.84 39.29 24.49
N GLY A 36 7.50 39.37 24.52
CA GLY A 36 6.62 38.38 23.90
C GLY A 36 6.47 37.05 24.65
N VAL A 37 6.90 36.98 25.91
CA VAL A 37 6.63 35.83 26.79
C VAL A 37 5.15 35.81 27.14
N SER A 38 4.47 34.72 26.80
CA SER A 38 3.06 34.54 27.14
C SER A 38 2.93 33.99 28.58
N ILE A 39 2.12 34.64 29.40
CA ILE A 39 1.96 34.34 30.83
C ILE A 39 0.49 34.03 31.09
N TYR A 40 0.19 32.88 31.67
CA TYR A 40 -1.19 32.46 31.99
C TYR A 40 -1.30 31.92 33.41
N PHE A 41 -2.46 32.06 34.03
CA PHE A 41 -2.78 31.25 35.20
C PHE A 41 -3.18 29.83 34.78
N LEU A 42 -2.58 28.82 35.42
CA LEU A 42 -2.79 27.41 35.11
C LEU A 42 -4.29 27.05 35.15
N ASN A 43 -4.76 26.31 34.13
CA ASN A 43 -6.17 25.91 33.92
C ASN A 43 -7.15 27.08 33.69
N THR A 44 -6.68 28.25 33.26
CA THR A 44 -7.53 29.38 32.89
C THR A 44 -7.10 30.03 31.58
N ASN A 45 -8.02 30.75 30.93
CA ASN A 45 -7.72 31.58 29.75
C ASN A 45 -7.28 33.01 30.12
N ASN A 46 -6.95 33.26 31.39
CA ASN A 46 -6.54 34.57 31.88
C ASN A 46 -5.01 34.70 31.77
N GLY A 47 -4.55 35.56 30.86
CA GLY A 47 -3.14 35.73 30.57
C GLY A 47 -2.79 37.05 29.89
N THR A 48 -1.50 37.33 29.79
CA THR A 48 -0.92 38.52 29.17
C THR A 48 0.38 38.14 28.46
N THR A 49 0.95 39.07 27.68
CA THR A 49 2.30 38.95 27.11
C THR A 49 3.23 40.00 27.73
N THR A 50 4.54 39.76 27.71
CA THR A 50 5.54 40.78 28.09
C THR A 50 5.78 41.80 26.99
N GLU A 51 6.04 43.04 27.38
CA GLU A 51 6.44 44.16 26.51
C GLU A 51 7.95 44.10 26.16
N GLU A 52 8.45 45.03 25.33
CA GLU A 52 9.85 45.11 24.87
C GLU A 52 10.87 45.19 26.04
N ASP A 53 10.49 45.83 27.14
CA ASP A 53 11.31 45.95 28.36
C ASP A 53 11.17 44.75 29.31
N GLY A 54 10.44 43.70 28.89
CA GLY A 54 10.18 42.48 29.65
C GLY A 54 9.13 42.63 30.75
N SER A 55 8.44 43.77 30.85
CA SER A 55 7.40 44.01 31.84
C SER A 55 6.07 43.35 31.47
N PHE A 56 5.25 43.01 32.46
CA PHE A 56 3.88 42.54 32.26
C PHE A 56 2.95 42.96 33.39
N VAL A 57 1.64 42.98 33.11
CA VAL A 57 0.57 43.19 34.09
C VAL A 57 -0.54 42.16 33.86
N LEU A 58 -0.93 41.45 34.92
CA LEU A 58 -1.94 40.40 34.89
C LEU A 58 -2.91 40.55 36.07
N TYR A 59 -4.22 40.40 35.79
CA TYR A 59 -5.24 40.52 36.83
C TYR A 59 -5.49 39.15 37.48
N ARG A 60 -5.24 39.02 38.78
CA ARG A 60 -5.41 37.78 39.56
C ARG A 60 -6.80 37.71 40.18
N THR A 61 -7.47 36.55 40.04
CA THR A 61 -8.71 36.22 40.75
C THR A 61 -8.46 35.23 41.90
N VAL A 62 -9.42 35.11 42.82
CA VAL A 62 -9.32 34.23 44.00
C VAL A 62 -9.13 32.77 43.54
N ASN A 63 -8.10 32.08 44.06
CA ASN A 63 -7.65 30.70 43.72
C ASN A 63 -6.73 30.54 42.49
N GLN A 64 -6.11 31.61 42.01
CA GLN A 64 -5.08 31.54 40.96
C GLN A 64 -3.67 31.62 41.56
N ASP A 65 -3.02 30.47 41.75
CA ASP A 65 -1.76 30.38 42.52
C ASP A 65 -0.59 29.87 41.68
N THR A 66 -0.79 29.52 40.40
CA THR A 66 0.27 29.00 39.52
C THR A 66 0.28 29.74 38.19
N LEU A 67 1.41 30.34 37.85
CA LEU A 67 1.68 30.92 36.53
C LEU A 67 2.36 29.90 35.63
N LEU A 68 1.95 29.88 34.37
CA LEU A 68 2.56 29.15 33.27
C LEU A 68 3.17 30.17 32.31
N LEU A 69 4.49 30.09 32.08
CA LEU A 69 5.18 30.97 31.13
C LEU A 69 5.55 30.19 29.88
N PHE A 70 5.19 30.73 28.73
CA PHE A 70 5.51 30.17 27.42
C PHE A 70 6.30 31.18 26.59
N TYR A 71 7.47 30.77 26.11
CA TYR A 71 8.27 31.54 25.18
C TYR A 71 8.89 30.61 24.13
N PRO A 72 8.81 30.94 22.83
CA PRO A 72 9.36 30.09 21.79
C PRO A 72 10.84 29.77 22.00
N GLY A 73 11.19 28.47 22.04
CA GLY A 73 12.58 28.02 22.22
C GLY A 73 13.06 27.90 23.67
N ILE A 74 12.20 28.13 24.66
CA ILE A 74 12.47 27.94 26.10
C ILE A 74 11.50 26.88 26.66
N VAL A 75 11.94 26.11 27.67
CA VAL A 75 11.08 25.14 28.37
C VAL A 75 9.99 25.90 29.13
N THR A 76 8.73 25.53 28.91
CA THR A 76 7.59 26.06 29.65
C THR A 76 7.79 25.80 31.14
N ASP A 77 7.82 26.86 31.94
CA ASP A 77 8.08 26.77 33.38
C ASP A 77 6.83 27.18 34.16
N THR A 78 6.64 26.58 35.33
CA THR A 78 5.50 26.83 36.23
C THR A 78 5.98 27.48 37.52
N PHE A 79 5.46 28.66 37.84
CA PHE A 79 5.79 29.37 39.08
C PHE A 79 4.59 29.41 40.01
N ILE A 80 4.77 28.96 41.25
CA ILE A 80 3.75 29.04 42.28
C ILE A 80 3.89 30.38 43.00
N LEU A 81 2.83 31.19 42.99
CA LEU A 81 2.77 32.49 43.64
C LEU A 81 2.30 32.35 45.08
N SER A 82 2.89 33.15 45.98
CA SER A 82 2.34 33.30 47.33
C SER A 82 1.02 34.08 47.30
N LYS A 83 0.11 33.83 48.26
CA LYS A 83 -1.25 34.41 48.28
C LYS A 83 -1.32 35.95 48.31
N ASN A 84 -0.22 36.65 48.63
CA ASN A 84 -0.14 38.12 48.74
C ASN A 84 0.95 38.75 47.86
N GLU A 85 1.43 38.04 46.84
CA GLU A 85 2.52 38.51 45.98
C GLU A 85 1.94 39.31 44.79
N ASN A 86 2.18 40.62 44.78
CA ASN A 86 1.67 41.55 43.75
C ASN A 86 2.75 41.98 42.74
N PHE A 87 4.01 41.64 43.00
CA PHE A 87 5.14 41.92 42.11
C PHE A 87 6.09 40.73 42.05
N ILE A 88 6.49 40.31 40.85
CA ILE A 88 7.46 39.20 40.68
C ILE A 88 8.53 39.52 39.64
N LYS A 89 9.74 39.00 39.87
CA LYS A 89 10.82 39.00 38.88
C LYS A 89 11.20 37.56 38.59
N LEU A 90 11.02 37.15 37.34
CA LEU A 90 11.27 35.77 36.90
C LEU A 90 12.45 35.72 35.94
N VAL A 91 13.28 34.68 36.08
CA VAL A 91 14.41 34.41 35.18
C VAL A 91 14.14 33.08 34.50
N LEU A 92 13.95 33.10 33.18
CA LEU A 92 13.78 31.90 32.38
C LEU A 92 15.15 31.32 32.01
N THR A 93 15.34 30.04 32.26
CA THR A 93 16.53 29.29 31.90
C THR A 93 16.47 28.84 30.44
N GLU A 94 17.56 29.04 29.68
CA GLU A 94 17.69 28.47 28.34
C GLU A 94 17.73 26.94 28.46
N GLY A 95 16.56 26.31 28.36
CA GLY A 95 16.42 24.86 28.35
C GLY A 95 16.76 24.32 26.97
N ILE A 96 17.70 23.37 26.94
CA ILE A 96 17.98 22.36 25.91
C ILE A 96 17.06 22.49 24.70
N THR A 97 17.64 22.75 23.52
CA THR A 97 16.95 22.60 22.21
C THR A 97 16.01 21.41 22.30
N LEU A 98 14.70 21.70 22.39
CA LEU A 98 13.70 20.66 22.40
C LEU A 98 13.99 19.80 21.17
N ASN A 99 14.41 18.55 21.39
CA ASN A 99 14.23 17.54 20.36
C ASN A 99 12.79 17.71 19.92
N GLU A 100 12.62 18.01 18.63
CA GLU A 100 11.33 18.11 17.97
C GLU A 100 10.36 17.16 18.66
N VAL A 101 9.36 17.72 19.34
CA VAL A 101 8.25 16.89 19.81
C VAL A 101 7.55 16.49 18.53
N THR A 102 8.00 15.36 17.96
CA THR A 102 7.24 14.68 16.93
C THR A 102 5.97 14.25 17.65
N ILE A 103 4.91 15.01 17.49
CA ILE A 103 3.56 14.57 17.86
C ILE A 103 3.25 13.44 16.89
N SER A 104 3.76 12.24 17.20
CA SER A 104 3.31 11.00 16.62
C SER A 104 1.95 10.71 17.25
N GLN A 105 0.92 11.39 16.74
CA GLN A 105 -0.44 10.93 16.97
C GLN A 105 -0.45 9.45 16.59
N ASN A 106 -0.92 8.59 17.49
CA ASN A 106 -0.97 7.15 17.28
C ASN A 106 -2.00 6.87 16.17
N ARG A 107 -1.57 7.01 14.90
CA ARG A 107 -2.44 6.90 13.73
C ARG A 107 -2.84 5.44 13.57
N SER A 108 -4.12 5.22 13.31
CA SER A 108 -4.67 3.90 13.03
C SER A 108 -3.81 3.14 12.02
N SER A 109 -3.58 1.86 12.30
CA SER A 109 -2.73 0.93 11.54
C SER A 109 -3.04 0.88 10.04
N ASN A 110 -4.33 0.87 9.72
CA ASN A 110 -4.90 1.21 8.42
C ASN A 110 -5.73 2.49 8.58
N HIS A 111 -5.50 3.51 7.76
CA HIS A 111 -6.32 4.72 7.79
C HIS A 111 -6.56 5.33 6.40
N PHE A 112 -7.71 5.99 6.27
CA PHE A 112 -8.02 6.91 5.18
C PHE A 112 -7.75 8.35 5.61
N SER A 113 -6.91 9.05 4.86
CA SER A 113 -6.59 10.45 5.14
C SER A 113 -7.75 11.35 4.73
N LEU A 114 -8.15 12.29 5.59
CA LEU A 114 -9.06 13.39 5.22
C LEU A 114 -8.31 14.51 4.46
N LEU A 115 -6.97 14.57 4.61
CA LEU A 115 -6.10 15.60 4.03
C LEU A 115 -5.69 15.27 2.60
N ASN A 116 -5.48 13.99 2.29
CA ASN A 116 -4.95 13.60 0.99
C ASN A 116 -5.97 13.93 -0.13
N PRO A 117 -5.58 14.72 -1.15
CA PRO A 117 -6.44 15.03 -2.31
C PRO A 117 -6.93 13.79 -3.06
N ALA A 118 -6.13 12.74 -3.11
CA ALA A 118 -6.49 11.48 -3.74
C ALA A 118 -7.04 10.47 -2.72
N ASN A 119 -7.80 9.48 -3.21
CA ASN A 119 -8.26 8.37 -2.38
C ASN A 119 -7.11 7.40 -2.14
N VAL A 120 -6.46 7.55 -0.98
CA VAL A 120 -5.32 6.74 -0.58
C VAL A 120 -5.64 6.03 0.73
N GLU A 121 -5.58 4.69 0.69
CA GLU A 121 -5.55 3.84 1.88
C GLU A 121 -4.09 3.65 2.30
N THR A 122 -3.79 3.92 3.57
CA THR A 122 -2.43 3.76 4.10
C THR A 122 -2.40 2.61 5.10
N LEU A 123 -1.60 1.58 4.81
CA LEU A 123 -1.26 0.49 5.72
C LEU A 123 0.13 0.77 6.31
N ASN A 124 0.26 0.81 7.63
CA ASN A 124 1.55 1.04 8.28
C ASN A 124 2.09 -0.23 8.95
N SER A 125 3.29 -0.14 9.52
CA SER A 125 3.98 -1.26 10.18
C SER A 125 3.19 -1.95 11.29
N SER A 126 2.23 -1.28 11.95
CA SER A 126 1.37 -1.92 12.94
C SER A 126 0.28 -2.80 12.32
N GLU A 127 -0.13 -2.52 11.08
CA GLU A 127 -1.04 -3.39 10.33
C GLU A 127 -0.34 -4.68 9.92
N PHE A 128 0.92 -4.58 9.48
CA PHE A 128 1.75 -5.73 9.12
C PHE A 128 1.99 -6.67 10.31
N ARG A 129 1.97 -6.17 11.56
CA ARG A 129 2.10 -7.05 12.75
C ARG A 129 0.86 -7.91 13.06
N LYS A 130 -0.22 -7.79 12.29
CA LYS A 130 -1.47 -8.53 12.52
C LYS A 130 -1.54 -9.87 11.79
N ALA A 131 -0.66 -10.11 10.83
CA ALA A 131 -0.57 -11.34 10.05
C ALA A 131 0.88 -11.82 9.95
N ALA A 132 1.07 -13.06 9.47
CA ALA A 132 2.39 -13.63 9.18
C ALA A 132 3.08 -12.80 8.09
N CYS A 133 3.79 -11.74 8.48
CA CYS A 133 4.45 -10.85 7.51
C CYS A 133 5.72 -11.47 6.97
N CYS A 134 5.55 -12.45 6.10
CA CYS A 134 6.63 -13.08 5.37
C CYS A 134 6.82 -12.37 4.01
N SER A 135 5.75 -11.97 3.31
CA SER A 135 5.82 -11.16 2.06
C SER A 135 4.90 -9.93 2.00
N LEU A 136 5.14 -9.07 1.01
CA LEU A 136 4.27 -7.94 0.65
C LEU A 136 2.86 -8.39 0.26
N ALA A 137 2.71 -9.49 -0.50
CA ALA A 137 1.41 -10.03 -0.86
C ALA A 137 0.56 -10.34 0.40
N GLU A 138 1.13 -11.05 1.36
CA GLU A 138 0.46 -11.43 2.62
C GLU A 138 0.08 -10.20 3.46
N SER A 139 0.82 -9.09 3.33
CA SER A 139 0.52 -7.84 4.03
C SER A 139 -0.82 -7.22 3.61
N PHE A 140 -1.41 -7.64 2.48
CA PHE A 140 -2.74 -7.20 2.04
C PHE A 140 -3.89 -7.99 2.64
N GLN A 141 -3.64 -9.09 3.36
CA GLN A 141 -4.70 -9.91 3.95
C GLN A 141 -5.62 -9.11 4.88
N THR A 142 -5.18 -8.02 5.51
CA THR A 142 -6.06 -7.22 6.38
C THR A 142 -6.70 -6.04 5.65
N SER A 143 -6.43 -5.82 4.36
CA SER A 143 -6.99 -4.72 3.56
C SER A 143 -8.24 -5.15 2.81
N ASN A 144 -9.23 -4.25 2.72
CA ASN A 144 -10.42 -4.47 1.88
C ASN A 144 -10.17 -4.03 0.41
N ALA A 145 -9.14 -3.23 0.15
CA ALA A 145 -8.88 -2.68 -1.18
C ALA A 145 -8.21 -3.68 -2.14
N VAL A 146 -7.31 -4.51 -1.63
CA VAL A 146 -6.49 -5.44 -2.42
C VAL A 146 -6.84 -6.87 -2.04
N ASP A 147 -7.10 -7.71 -3.03
CA ASP A 147 -7.35 -9.13 -2.85
C ASP A 147 -6.14 -9.96 -3.22
N LEU A 148 -5.90 -11.06 -2.51
CA LEU A 148 -5.00 -12.11 -2.96
C LEU A 148 -5.76 -13.13 -3.81
N SER A 149 -5.16 -13.49 -4.93
CA SER A 149 -5.62 -14.52 -5.87
C SER A 149 -4.50 -15.53 -6.10
N PHE A 150 -4.84 -16.80 -5.99
CA PHE A 150 -3.98 -17.89 -6.44
C PHE A 150 -4.30 -18.15 -7.91
N THR A 151 -3.28 -18.40 -8.73
CA THR A 151 -3.44 -18.45 -10.20
C THR A 151 -2.98 -19.77 -10.82
N SER A 152 -2.29 -20.61 -10.05
CA SER A 152 -1.85 -21.93 -10.48
C SER A 152 -1.57 -22.81 -9.28
N ALA A 153 -1.95 -24.09 -9.38
CA ALA A 153 -1.71 -25.07 -8.33
C ALA A 153 -0.24 -25.42 -8.19
N VAL A 154 0.51 -25.37 -9.29
CA VAL A 154 1.88 -25.88 -9.36
C VAL A 154 2.94 -24.78 -9.26
N THR A 155 2.70 -23.56 -9.75
CA THR A 155 3.71 -22.50 -9.63
C THR A 155 3.72 -21.86 -8.25
N GLY A 156 2.59 -21.91 -7.53
CA GLY A 156 2.38 -21.25 -6.24
C GLY A 156 2.65 -19.73 -6.28
N ASN A 157 2.61 -19.11 -7.46
CA ASN A 157 2.72 -17.67 -7.61
C ASN A 157 1.40 -17.02 -7.18
N ARG A 158 1.50 -15.96 -6.37
CA ARG A 158 0.35 -15.18 -5.91
C ARG A 158 0.23 -13.92 -6.75
N GLU A 159 -0.99 -13.63 -7.18
CA GLU A 159 -1.32 -12.36 -7.83
C GLU A 159 -2.26 -11.58 -6.92
N ILE A 160 -2.26 -10.26 -7.05
CA ILE A 160 -3.31 -9.45 -6.42
C ILE A 160 -4.42 -9.14 -7.42
N GLN A 161 -5.63 -8.88 -6.91
CA GLN A 161 -6.67 -8.19 -7.66
C GLN A 161 -6.98 -6.85 -6.99
N PHE A 162 -7.17 -5.82 -7.80
CA PHE A 162 -7.45 -4.46 -7.37
C PHE A 162 -8.62 -3.89 -8.18
N LEU A 163 -9.66 -3.43 -7.47
CA LEU A 163 -10.90 -2.94 -8.08
C LEU A 163 -11.54 -3.94 -9.08
N GLY A 164 -11.37 -5.25 -8.85
CA GLY A 164 -11.90 -6.31 -9.72
C GLY A 164 -11.10 -6.60 -10.98
N LEU A 165 -9.92 -5.99 -11.11
CA LEU A 165 -8.97 -6.23 -12.18
C LEU A 165 -7.70 -6.88 -11.62
N ARG A 166 -7.03 -7.67 -12.45
CA ARG A 166 -5.73 -8.27 -12.16
C ARG A 166 -4.67 -7.21 -11.83
N GLY A 167 -3.73 -7.55 -10.96
CA GLY A 167 -2.70 -6.63 -10.43
C GLY A 167 -1.77 -6.02 -11.49
N LEU A 168 -1.71 -6.60 -12.70
CA LEU A 168 -1.00 -6.05 -13.86
C LEU A 168 -1.63 -4.76 -14.43
N TYR A 169 -2.83 -4.37 -14.00
CA TYR A 169 -3.47 -3.09 -14.32
C TYR A 169 -3.25 -2.02 -13.24
N THR A 170 -2.48 -2.34 -12.20
CA THR A 170 -2.14 -1.44 -11.08
C THR A 170 -0.63 -1.27 -11.03
N GLN A 171 -0.18 -0.02 -10.88
CA GLN A 171 1.26 0.24 -10.87
C GLN A 171 1.88 -0.10 -9.53
N GLN A 172 2.94 -0.91 -9.56
CA GLN A 172 3.68 -1.33 -8.37
C GLN A 172 4.90 -0.43 -8.19
N LEU A 173 4.89 0.36 -7.12
CA LEU A 173 5.93 1.34 -6.84
C LEU A 173 6.67 1.00 -5.55
N VAL A 174 7.99 1.11 -5.55
CA VAL A 174 8.81 1.16 -4.34
C VAL A 174 9.40 2.56 -4.24
N GLU A 175 8.93 3.33 -3.28
CA GLU A 175 9.35 4.73 -3.06
C GLU A 175 9.22 5.59 -4.34
N ASN A 176 8.07 5.48 -5.00
CA ASN A 176 7.70 6.10 -6.27
C ASN A 176 8.44 5.58 -7.53
N ARG A 177 9.22 4.50 -7.42
CA ARG A 177 9.87 3.84 -8.56
C ARG A 177 9.09 2.61 -9.00
N PRO A 178 8.79 2.42 -10.30
CA PRO A 178 7.99 1.31 -10.77
C PRO A 178 8.80 0.02 -10.85
N VAL A 179 9.14 -0.63 -9.75
CA VAL A 179 10.16 -1.71 -9.70
C VAL A 179 9.70 -3.02 -10.36
N PHE A 180 8.45 -3.44 -10.14
CA PHE A 180 7.95 -4.74 -10.62
C PHE A 180 7.03 -4.56 -11.84
N THR A 181 7.64 -4.38 -13.00
CA THR A 181 6.95 -4.26 -14.29
C THR A 181 7.53 -5.26 -15.28
N GLY A 182 6.94 -5.35 -16.48
CA GLY A 182 7.46 -6.22 -17.54
C GLY A 182 7.42 -7.68 -17.12
N ILE A 183 8.54 -8.39 -17.21
CA ILE A 183 8.57 -9.84 -16.90
C ILE A 183 8.38 -10.16 -15.41
N LEU A 184 8.39 -9.14 -14.54
CA LEU A 184 8.18 -9.26 -13.09
C LEU A 184 6.76 -8.86 -12.65
N SER A 185 5.90 -8.39 -13.57
CA SER A 185 4.56 -7.85 -13.28
C SER A 185 3.71 -8.79 -12.41
N SER A 186 3.80 -10.09 -12.70
CA SER A 186 3.04 -11.18 -12.06
C SER A 186 3.75 -11.84 -10.88
N LEU A 187 5.00 -11.43 -10.56
CA LEU A 187 5.82 -12.00 -9.49
C LEU A 187 6.12 -11.00 -8.36
N GLY A 188 6.05 -9.70 -8.62
CA GLY A 188 6.55 -8.63 -7.72
C GLY A 188 6.05 -8.68 -6.28
N TYR A 189 4.79 -9.06 -6.06
CA TYR A 189 4.16 -9.04 -4.74
C TYR A 189 4.77 -10.03 -3.74
N ASP A 190 5.39 -11.10 -4.21
CA ASP A 190 6.03 -12.08 -3.33
C ASP A 190 7.51 -11.72 -3.05
N LEU A 191 8.12 -10.80 -3.79
CA LEU A 191 9.57 -10.57 -3.77
C LEU A 191 10.07 -9.64 -2.66
N ILE A 192 9.21 -8.77 -2.11
CA ILE A 192 9.58 -7.88 -1.00
C ILE A 192 9.29 -8.56 0.35
N PRO A 193 10.30 -8.75 1.21
CA PRO A 193 10.10 -9.26 2.57
C PRO A 193 9.27 -8.30 3.42
N GLY A 194 8.31 -8.86 4.18
CA GLY A 194 7.42 -8.08 5.04
C GLY A 194 8.15 -7.25 6.09
N THR A 195 9.31 -7.71 6.58
CA THR A 195 10.10 -6.99 7.60
C THR A 195 10.71 -5.69 7.09
N TRP A 196 10.88 -5.54 5.77
CA TRP A 196 11.45 -4.34 5.15
C TRP A 196 10.41 -3.22 5.02
N LEU A 197 9.13 -3.55 5.13
CA LEU A 197 8.02 -2.62 4.93
C LEU A 197 7.92 -1.63 6.10
N ASN A 198 7.84 -0.35 5.77
CA ASN A 198 7.44 0.70 6.71
C ASN A 198 5.96 1.05 6.53
N GLN A 199 5.56 1.25 5.28
CA GLN A 199 4.22 1.69 4.91
C GLN A 199 3.87 1.28 3.47
N ILE A 200 2.60 1.01 3.20
CA ILE A 200 2.04 0.83 1.86
C ILE A 200 0.94 1.87 1.66
N ASN A 201 1.00 2.58 0.55
CA ASN A 201 -0.01 3.54 0.12
C ASN A 201 -0.72 3.02 -1.12
N ILE A 202 -2.02 2.77 -1.00
CA ILE A 202 -2.85 2.24 -2.08
C ILE A 202 -3.68 3.40 -2.64
N LEU A 203 -3.27 3.89 -3.80
CA LEU A 203 -3.98 4.92 -4.56
C LEU A 203 -5.03 4.27 -5.47
N LYS A 204 -6.30 4.59 -5.23
CA LYS A 204 -7.42 4.09 -6.03
C LYS A 204 -7.78 5.03 -7.19
N GLY A 205 -7.97 4.46 -8.38
CA GLY A 205 -8.34 5.14 -9.62
C GLY A 205 -7.12 5.51 -10.48
N ALA A 206 -7.35 5.74 -11.78
CA ALA A 206 -6.26 5.94 -12.74
C ALA A 206 -5.21 6.98 -12.28
N SER A 207 -3.94 6.59 -12.39
CA SER A 207 -2.79 7.40 -11.97
C SER A 207 -1.67 7.47 -13.02
N SER A 208 -1.96 7.10 -14.28
CA SER A 208 -0.96 7.13 -15.37
C SER A 208 -0.39 8.51 -15.65
N ALA A 209 -1.16 9.58 -15.40
CA ALA A 209 -0.66 10.94 -15.51
C ALA A 209 0.53 11.23 -14.56
N ILE A 210 0.61 10.52 -13.43
CA ILE A 210 1.63 10.73 -12.40
C ILE A 210 2.75 9.68 -12.54
N TYR A 211 2.37 8.40 -12.63
CA TYR A 211 3.28 7.26 -12.53
C TYR A 211 3.55 6.52 -13.85
N GLY A 212 2.97 6.98 -14.96
CA GLY A 212 3.20 6.42 -16.30
C GLY A 212 2.39 5.16 -16.61
N ALA A 213 2.99 4.26 -17.40
CA ALA A 213 2.36 3.01 -17.84
C ALA A 213 1.86 2.15 -16.65
N GLN A 214 0.92 1.22 -16.93
CA GLN A 214 0.39 0.21 -15.99
C GLN A 214 -0.41 0.75 -14.78
N SER A 215 -0.68 2.06 -14.74
CA SER A 215 -1.44 2.75 -13.69
C SER A 215 -2.94 2.95 -14.03
N MET A 216 -3.58 1.95 -14.66
CA MET A 216 -4.94 2.07 -15.22
C MET A 216 -6.02 2.06 -14.14
N THR A 217 -5.80 1.30 -13.07
CA THR A 217 -6.71 1.18 -11.91
C THR A 217 -6.22 1.95 -10.69
N GLY A 218 -4.95 2.35 -10.69
CA GLY A 218 -4.29 3.06 -9.61
C GLY A 218 -2.85 2.62 -9.42
N ALA A 219 -2.32 2.87 -8.23
CA ALA A 219 -0.95 2.55 -7.87
C ALA A 219 -0.84 2.09 -6.41
N ILE A 220 0.11 1.20 -6.15
CA ILE A 220 0.49 0.76 -4.82
C ILE A 220 1.92 1.19 -4.60
N ASN A 221 2.15 2.11 -3.67
CA ASN A 221 3.48 2.63 -3.35
C ASN A 221 3.96 2.12 -1.99
N ILE A 222 5.07 1.40 -2.03
CA ILE A 222 5.69 0.73 -0.90
C ILE A 222 6.84 1.61 -0.40
N SER A 223 6.80 1.97 0.87
CA SER A 223 7.90 2.63 1.56
C SER A 223 8.62 1.59 2.41
N LEU A 224 9.93 1.51 2.20
CA LEU A 224 10.81 0.61 2.93
C LEU A 224 11.40 1.33 4.15
N LYS A 225 11.66 0.62 5.24
CA LYS A 225 12.29 1.20 6.44
C LYS A 225 13.66 1.81 6.11
N LYS A 226 13.89 3.07 6.49
CA LYS A 226 15.18 3.73 6.25
C LYS A 226 16.20 3.32 7.32
N PRO A 227 17.52 3.31 7.00
CA PRO A 227 18.54 2.89 7.96
C PRO A 227 18.59 3.72 9.25
N ASP A 228 18.21 4.99 9.17
CA ASP A 228 18.13 5.94 10.29
C ASP A 228 16.81 5.87 11.08
N GLU A 229 15.79 5.22 10.52
CA GLU A 229 14.47 5.01 11.16
C GLU A 229 14.29 3.58 11.70
N ASP A 230 15.16 2.65 11.30
CA ASP A 230 15.12 1.24 11.72
C ASP A 230 16.10 0.95 12.87
N HIS A 231 16.00 -0.24 13.44
CA HIS A 231 16.91 -0.70 14.50
C HIS A 231 18.34 -0.89 13.97
N ARG A 232 19.35 -0.54 14.76
CA ARG A 232 20.77 -0.77 14.42
C ARG A 232 21.02 -2.21 13.97
N ILE A 233 20.43 -3.18 14.68
CA ILE A 233 20.36 -4.56 14.24
C ILE A 233 18.93 -5.05 14.42
N TYR A 234 18.37 -5.68 13.39
CA TYR A 234 17.10 -6.37 13.46
C TYR A 234 17.25 -7.77 12.88
N ALA A 235 16.75 -8.78 13.59
CA ALA A 235 16.72 -10.15 13.13
C ALA A 235 15.30 -10.70 13.28
N ASN A 236 14.84 -11.47 12.29
CA ASN A 236 13.55 -12.18 12.35
C ASN A 236 13.72 -13.60 11.83
N ALA A 237 13.19 -14.58 12.56
CA ALA A 237 13.10 -15.96 12.13
C ALA A 237 11.63 -16.41 12.17
N TYR A 238 11.19 -17.12 11.14
CA TYR A 238 9.83 -17.62 10.97
C TYR A 238 9.86 -19.09 10.56
N ALA A 239 8.88 -19.87 11.05
CA ALA A 239 8.63 -21.22 10.60
C ALA A 239 7.13 -21.52 10.57
N ASP A 240 6.70 -22.34 9.62
CA ASP A 240 5.33 -22.84 9.58
C ASP A 240 5.22 -24.35 9.42
N TYR A 241 4.01 -24.85 9.65
CA TYR A 241 3.66 -26.26 9.58
C TYR A 241 3.90 -26.90 8.20
N HIS A 242 3.93 -26.10 7.13
CA HIS A 242 4.15 -26.59 5.77
C HIS A 242 5.63 -26.62 5.38
N GLY A 243 6.53 -26.35 6.33
CA GLY A 243 7.97 -26.48 6.16
C GLY A 243 8.62 -25.26 5.52
N ARG A 244 7.95 -24.11 5.52
CA ARG A 244 8.58 -22.82 5.19
C ARG A 244 9.36 -22.33 6.40
N ILE A 245 10.61 -21.97 6.17
CA ILE A 245 11.50 -21.32 7.13
C ILE A 245 12.01 -20.03 6.49
N GLU A 246 11.99 -18.94 7.23
CA GLU A 246 12.53 -17.66 6.77
C GLU A 246 13.43 -17.01 7.82
N SER A 247 14.45 -16.30 7.34
CA SER A 247 15.34 -15.49 8.14
C SER A 247 15.53 -14.12 7.49
N ASN A 248 15.46 -13.06 8.29
CA ASN A 248 15.69 -11.69 7.87
C ASN A 248 16.69 -11.03 8.80
N LEU A 249 17.62 -10.26 8.24
CA LEU A 249 18.62 -9.51 8.98
C LEU A 249 18.73 -8.09 8.41
N HIS A 250 18.58 -7.08 9.25
CA HIS A 250 18.88 -5.69 8.90
C HIS A 250 20.07 -5.22 9.73
N LEU A 251 21.06 -4.66 9.06
CA LEU A 251 22.26 -4.08 9.66
C LEU A 251 22.32 -2.62 9.27
N ASN A 252 22.04 -1.74 10.23
CA ASN A 252 21.97 -0.31 10.01
C ASN A 252 23.13 0.40 10.72
N LYS A 253 23.77 1.34 10.02
CA LYS A 253 24.91 2.10 10.53
C LYS A 253 24.82 3.56 10.12
N SER A 254 24.84 4.44 11.11
CA SER A 254 25.02 5.88 10.94
C SER A 254 26.51 6.20 10.90
N TRP A 255 27.02 6.67 9.76
CA TRP A 255 28.42 7.10 9.63
C TRP A 255 28.62 8.53 10.15
N SER A 256 27.58 9.35 10.04
CA SER A 256 27.48 10.70 10.59
C SER A 256 26.01 11.04 10.82
N LYS A 257 25.70 12.24 11.33
CA LYS A 257 24.32 12.76 11.40
C LYS A 257 23.64 12.90 10.02
N LYS A 258 24.43 12.86 8.93
CA LYS A 258 23.98 13.13 7.56
C LYS A 258 24.00 11.90 6.68
N SER A 259 24.65 10.81 7.06
CA SER A 259 24.88 9.66 6.18
C SER A 259 24.66 8.35 6.91
N HIS A 260 23.79 7.53 6.34
CA HIS A 260 23.34 6.28 6.92
C HIS A 260 23.35 5.18 5.86
N SER A 261 23.78 3.99 6.26
CA SER A 261 23.79 2.80 5.40
C SER A 261 23.03 1.68 6.06
N GLY A 262 22.28 0.91 5.28
CA GLY A 262 21.57 -0.27 5.72
C GLY A 262 21.81 -1.44 4.78
N LEU A 263 22.11 -2.61 5.33
CA LEU A 263 22.19 -3.88 4.61
C LEU A 263 21.04 -4.78 5.08
N TYR A 264 20.15 -5.12 4.16
CA TYR A 264 18.89 -5.83 4.41
C TYR A 264 19.00 -7.16 3.68
N LEU A 265 18.98 -8.25 4.42
CA LEU A 265 19.13 -9.60 3.91
C LEU A 265 17.89 -10.41 4.26
N HIS A 266 17.41 -11.19 3.30
CA HIS A 266 16.32 -12.12 3.46
C HIS A 266 16.68 -13.45 2.80
N GLY A 267 16.43 -14.54 3.52
CA GLY A 267 16.51 -15.90 3.02
C GLY A 267 15.26 -16.67 3.39
N SER A 268 14.69 -17.41 2.43
CA SER A 268 13.56 -18.30 2.68
C SER A 268 13.74 -19.64 1.98
N GLN A 269 13.28 -20.70 2.63
CA GLN A 269 13.23 -22.04 2.10
C GLN A 269 11.90 -22.67 2.46
N THR A 270 11.19 -23.21 1.46
CA THR A 270 10.03 -24.08 1.67
C THR A 270 10.40 -25.49 1.25
N SER A 271 10.18 -26.44 2.14
CA SER A 271 10.35 -27.87 1.88
C SER A 271 9.03 -28.59 2.19
N SER A 272 8.15 -28.63 1.19
CA SER A 272 6.84 -29.28 1.27
C SER A 272 6.88 -30.61 0.51
N ASN A 273 6.32 -31.66 1.14
CA ASN A 273 6.00 -32.95 0.51
C ASN A 273 4.52 -33.29 0.77
N LYS A 274 3.67 -32.27 0.93
CA LYS A 274 2.28 -32.44 1.36
C LYS A 274 1.31 -32.32 0.18
N ASP A 275 0.27 -33.13 0.26
CA ASP A 275 -0.88 -33.23 -0.65
C ASP A 275 -2.13 -33.46 0.21
N HIS A 276 -2.79 -32.37 0.60
CA HIS A 276 -3.99 -32.36 1.44
C HIS A 276 -5.26 -32.50 0.60
N ASN A 277 -5.22 -32.07 -0.66
CA ASN A 277 -6.38 -32.13 -1.55
C ASN A 277 -6.49 -33.50 -2.28
N HIS A 278 -5.45 -34.34 -2.15
CA HIS A 278 -5.30 -35.69 -2.70
C HIS A 278 -5.30 -35.74 -4.23
N ASP A 279 -4.69 -34.75 -4.88
CA ASP A 279 -4.55 -34.68 -6.33
C ASP A 279 -3.21 -35.24 -6.87
N HIS A 280 -2.33 -35.69 -5.97
CA HIS A 280 -0.96 -36.20 -6.21
C HIS A 280 0.08 -35.15 -6.62
N PHE A 281 -0.21 -33.86 -6.47
CA PHE A 281 0.73 -32.76 -6.68
C PHE A 281 1.16 -32.14 -5.34
N TYR A 282 2.24 -31.36 -5.36
CA TYR A 282 2.56 -30.51 -4.21
C TYR A 282 1.51 -29.39 -4.08
N ASP A 283 0.88 -29.26 -2.90
CA ASP A 283 -0.03 -28.12 -2.66
C ASP A 283 0.72 -26.78 -2.56
N GLU A 284 1.98 -26.81 -2.12
CA GLU A 284 2.88 -25.65 -2.02
C GLU A 284 4.22 -25.98 -2.69
N PRO A 285 4.71 -25.14 -3.64
CA PRO A 285 5.97 -25.40 -4.31
C PRO A 285 7.14 -25.37 -3.32
N ASN A 286 8.12 -26.23 -3.55
CA ASN A 286 9.42 -26.08 -2.90
C ASN A 286 10.06 -24.79 -3.41
N GLN A 287 10.57 -23.98 -2.50
CA GLN A 287 11.14 -22.68 -2.83
C GLN A 287 12.48 -22.48 -2.12
N LYS A 288 13.42 -21.82 -2.80
CA LYS A 288 14.63 -21.25 -2.21
C LYS A 288 14.79 -19.85 -2.73
N ARG A 289 14.92 -18.88 -1.81
CA ARG A 289 15.03 -17.48 -2.17
C ARG A 289 16.07 -16.77 -1.33
N LEU A 290 16.84 -15.92 -1.99
CA LEU A 290 17.76 -14.98 -1.38
C LEU A 290 17.46 -13.59 -1.95
N ASN A 291 17.33 -12.60 -1.07
CA ASN A 291 17.14 -11.21 -1.44
C ASN A 291 18.07 -10.35 -0.58
N GLY A 292 18.90 -9.55 -1.23
CA GLY A 292 19.82 -8.63 -0.58
C GLY A 292 19.59 -7.21 -1.10
N LEU A 293 19.39 -6.27 -0.19
CA LEU A 293 19.23 -4.85 -0.48
C LEU A 293 20.26 -4.06 0.33
N TRP A 294 21.16 -3.37 -0.37
CA TRP A 294 22.02 -2.36 0.23
C TRP A 294 21.45 -0.98 -0.09
N ARG A 295 21.17 -0.19 0.94
CA ARG A 295 20.62 1.15 0.81
C ARG A 295 21.42 2.19 1.58
N ASN A 296 21.57 3.37 0.99
CA ASN A 296 22.25 4.51 1.58
C ASN A 296 21.34 5.73 1.53
N THR A 297 21.29 6.47 2.64
CA THR A 297 20.61 7.77 2.73
C THR A 297 21.63 8.85 3.08
N PHE A 298 21.50 10.00 2.44
CA PHE A 298 22.29 11.19 2.71
C PHE A 298 21.39 12.42 2.80
N TYR A 299 21.55 13.18 3.89
CA TYR A 299 20.77 14.37 4.20
C TYR A 299 21.68 15.56 4.45
N SER A 300 21.45 16.65 3.75
CA SER A 300 22.11 17.93 3.96
C SER A 300 21.10 19.06 3.79
N LYS A 301 21.52 20.30 4.08
CA LYS A 301 20.63 21.48 3.95
C LYS A 301 20.00 21.61 2.55
N ASN A 302 20.77 21.27 1.50
CA ASN A 302 20.36 21.51 0.12
C ASN A 302 20.08 20.21 -0.65
N TRP A 303 20.47 19.06 -0.12
CA TRP A 303 20.41 17.78 -0.82
C TRP A 303 19.86 16.68 0.06
N GLU A 304 18.95 15.90 -0.51
CA GLU A 304 18.53 14.60 0.00
C GLU A 304 18.81 13.55 -1.06
N CYS A 305 19.50 12.49 -0.69
CA CYS A 305 19.85 11.43 -1.63
C CYS A 305 19.54 10.07 -1.01
N GLN A 306 18.97 9.20 -1.81
CA GLN A 306 18.78 7.80 -1.51
C GLN A 306 19.31 6.99 -2.68
N LEU A 307 20.17 6.00 -2.39
CA LEU A 307 20.70 5.06 -3.38
C LEU A 307 20.50 3.63 -2.88
N ASN A 308 20.07 2.74 -3.77
CA ASN A 308 19.78 1.35 -3.47
C ASN A 308 20.41 0.43 -4.52
N VAL A 309 20.95 -0.70 -4.06
CA VAL A 309 21.39 -1.84 -4.88
C VAL A 309 20.69 -3.09 -4.36
N GLN A 310 19.97 -3.81 -5.22
CA GLN A 310 19.26 -5.02 -4.85
C GLN A 310 19.60 -6.19 -5.76
N GLY A 311 19.76 -7.36 -5.18
CA GLY A 311 19.87 -8.64 -5.88
C GLY A 311 18.86 -9.65 -5.35
N ILE A 312 18.17 -10.35 -6.25
CA ILE A 312 17.20 -11.40 -5.91
C ILE A 312 17.53 -12.65 -6.72
N LEU A 313 17.61 -13.78 -6.01
CA LEU A 313 17.66 -15.12 -6.58
C LEU A 313 16.46 -15.87 -6.03
N ASP A 314 15.54 -16.29 -6.88
CA ASP A 314 14.36 -17.06 -6.51
C ASP A 314 14.26 -18.32 -7.37
N GLN A 315 14.18 -19.48 -6.72
CA GLN A 315 14.01 -20.76 -7.39
C GLN A 315 12.84 -21.51 -6.77
N LYS A 316 11.87 -21.88 -7.60
CA LYS A 316 10.74 -22.73 -7.23
C LYS A 316 10.79 -24.04 -8.01
N SER A 317 10.35 -25.12 -7.36
CA SER A 317 10.16 -26.43 -7.96
C SER A 317 8.92 -27.11 -7.40
N SER A 318 8.07 -27.63 -8.27
CA SER A 318 6.80 -28.28 -7.94
C SER A 318 6.47 -29.36 -8.97
N GLY A 319 5.22 -29.84 -8.98
CA GLY A 319 4.72 -30.86 -9.90
C GLY A 319 4.10 -32.05 -9.16
N GLU A 320 4.11 -33.22 -9.80
CA GLU A 320 3.67 -34.47 -9.18
C GLU A 320 4.62 -34.89 -8.05
N LEU A 321 4.05 -35.50 -7.02
CA LEU A 321 4.82 -36.20 -5.99
C LEU A 321 5.60 -37.36 -6.61
N LYS A 322 6.74 -37.73 -6.00
CA LYS A 322 7.67 -38.76 -6.51
C LYS A 322 7.14 -40.21 -6.41
N THR A 323 5.85 -40.43 -6.58
CA THR A 323 5.22 -41.76 -6.64
C THR A 323 5.17 -42.32 -8.07
N ASN A 324 5.24 -41.45 -9.09
CA ASN A 324 5.26 -41.79 -10.51
C ASN A 324 6.72 -41.94 -11.02
N PRO A 325 7.07 -42.89 -11.93
CA PRO A 325 8.43 -43.03 -12.44
C PRO A 325 8.94 -41.80 -13.21
N ASN A 326 8.05 -41.11 -13.93
CA ASN A 326 8.32 -39.89 -14.68
C ASN A 326 7.36 -38.78 -14.23
N PRO A 327 7.57 -38.18 -13.04
CA PRO A 327 6.62 -37.21 -12.51
C PRO A 327 6.70 -35.90 -13.29
N TYR A 328 5.56 -35.30 -13.59
CA TYR A 328 5.48 -33.96 -14.15
C TYR A 328 6.15 -32.96 -13.20
N LYS A 329 7.08 -32.15 -13.70
CA LYS A 329 7.83 -31.18 -12.88
C LYS A 329 7.66 -29.77 -13.43
N VAL A 330 7.48 -28.82 -12.53
CA VAL A 330 7.54 -27.39 -12.83
C VAL A 330 8.75 -26.80 -12.13
N THR A 331 9.56 -26.04 -12.86
CA THR A 331 10.63 -25.23 -12.25
C THR A 331 10.50 -23.80 -12.71
N GLN A 332 10.79 -22.86 -11.80
CA GLN A 332 10.86 -21.44 -12.09
C GLN A 332 12.15 -20.90 -11.45
N LYS A 333 12.96 -20.20 -12.24
CA LYS A 333 14.19 -19.55 -11.79
C LYS A 333 14.16 -18.09 -12.20
N LEU A 334 14.21 -17.21 -11.22
CA LEU A 334 14.30 -15.77 -11.39
C LEU A 334 15.62 -15.27 -10.82
N ASN A 335 16.38 -14.55 -11.65
CA ASN A 335 17.47 -13.70 -11.19
C ASN A 335 17.12 -12.24 -11.50
N HIS A 336 17.29 -11.37 -10.52
CA HIS A 336 17.00 -9.95 -10.67
C HIS A 336 18.09 -9.12 -10.01
N PHE A 337 18.54 -8.08 -10.70
CA PHE A 337 19.44 -7.06 -10.19
C PHE A 337 18.82 -5.69 -10.44
N ASN A 338 18.85 -4.83 -9.43
CA ASN A 338 18.35 -3.46 -9.50
C ASN A 338 19.35 -2.48 -8.89
N PHE A 339 19.52 -1.35 -9.57
CA PHE A 339 20.18 -0.16 -9.05
C PHE A 339 19.23 1.02 -9.19
N SER A 340 18.96 1.72 -8.10
CA SER A 340 17.97 2.80 -8.09
C SER A 340 18.32 3.92 -7.15
N GLY A 341 17.71 5.09 -7.36
CA GLY A 341 17.92 6.21 -6.47
C GLY A 341 16.95 7.36 -6.65
N ASN A 342 16.85 8.15 -5.58
CA ASN A 342 16.07 9.37 -5.49
C ASN A 342 17.02 10.49 -5.04
N LEU A 343 17.11 11.57 -5.81
CA LEU A 343 17.97 12.74 -5.54
C LEU A 343 17.12 14.01 -5.53
N GLY A 344 16.93 14.59 -4.35
CA GLY A 344 16.26 15.86 -4.12
C GLY A 344 17.25 17.01 -3.95
N TYR A 345 16.99 18.13 -4.62
CA TYR A 345 17.66 19.41 -4.43
C TYR A 345 16.67 20.45 -3.90
N LEU A 346 17.00 21.02 -2.75
CA LEU A 346 16.23 22.00 -1.99
C LEU A 346 16.95 23.35 -1.85
N GLY A 347 18.16 23.48 -2.42
CA GLY A 347 19.02 24.66 -2.23
C GLY A 347 18.64 25.90 -3.05
N PHE A 348 17.38 26.07 -3.42
CA PHE A 348 16.92 27.28 -4.10
C PHE A 348 16.83 28.44 -3.10
N THR A 349 16.97 29.67 -3.60
CA THR A 349 16.76 30.88 -2.79
C THR A 349 15.32 31.01 -2.31
N ASN A 350 14.36 30.57 -3.13
CA ASN A 350 12.97 30.42 -2.72
C ASN A 350 12.74 28.98 -2.18
N PRO A 351 12.37 28.81 -0.90
CA PRO A 351 12.12 27.49 -0.30
C PRO A 351 10.91 26.75 -0.89
N ASP A 352 10.03 27.43 -1.62
CA ASP A 352 8.87 26.83 -2.29
C ASP A 352 9.23 26.05 -3.57
N LYS A 353 10.53 26.00 -3.91
CA LYS A 353 11.05 25.34 -5.11
C LYS A 353 11.89 24.12 -4.76
N SER A 354 11.71 23.04 -5.50
CA SER A 354 12.56 21.85 -5.39
C SER A 354 12.71 21.12 -6.72
N ILE A 355 13.81 20.39 -6.88
CA ILE A 355 13.98 19.42 -7.96
C ILE A 355 14.13 18.03 -7.33
N GLY A 356 13.29 17.08 -7.71
CA GLY A 356 13.47 15.67 -7.42
C GLY A 356 13.85 14.91 -8.68
N ASN A 357 14.83 14.02 -8.59
CA ASN A 357 15.20 13.10 -9.66
C ASN A 357 15.02 11.68 -9.15
N ILE A 358 14.35 10.85 -9.94
CA ILE A 358 14.09 9.46 -9.63
C ILE A 358 14.64 8.64 -10.80
N PHE A 359 15.47 7.66 -10.50
CA PHE A 359 15.97 6.73 -11.50
C PHE A 359 15.93 5.28 -11.01
N ASP A 360 15.78 4.38 -11.97
CA ASP A 360 15.76 2.94 -11.74
C ASP A 360 16.36 2.20 -12.93
N MET A 361 17.28 1.28 -12.66
CA MET A 361 17.94 0.45 -13.65
C MET A 361 17.83 -1.00 -13.18
N ALA A 362 17.37 -1.90 -14.04
CA ALA A 362 17.28 -3.30 -13.65
C ALA A 362 17.55 -4.25 -14.80
N TYR A 363 18.03 -5.43 -14.44
CA TYR A 363 18.21 -6.57 -15.32
C TYR A 363 17.59 -7.81 -14.68
N SER A 364 16.77 -8.52 -15.45
CA SER A 364 16.05 -9.70 -14.96
C SER A 364 16.12 -10.84 -15.97
N THR A 365 16.25 -12.07 -15.46
CA THR A 365 16.12 -13.30 -16.25
C THR A 365 15.12 -14.22 -15.59
N LEU A 366 14.20 -14.77 -16.37
CA LEU A 366 13.22 -15.76 -15.93
C LEU A 366 13.35 -17.02 -16.80
N ASN A 367 13.50 -18.17 -16.16
CA ASN A 367 13.55 -19.47 -16.82
C ASN A 367 12.57 -20.41 -16.15
N ASN A 368 11.49 -20.74 -16.87
CA ASN A 368 10.45 -21.64 -16.39
C ASN A 368 10.40 -22.90 -17.26
N THR A 369 10.21 -24.05 -16.64
CA THR A 369 9.96 -25.33 -17.33
C THR A 369 8.65 -25.92 -16.81
N TYR A 370 7.86 -26.49 -17.70
CA TYR A 370 6.56 -27.08 -17.43
C TYR A 370 6.52 -28.47 -18.08
N GLY A 371 6.78 -29.50 -17.28
CA GLY A 371 7.02 -30.85 -17.80
C GLY A 371 8.28 -30.91 -18.68
N GLU A 372 8.33 -31.88 -19.58
CA GLU A 372 9.50 -32.13 -20.43
C GLU A 372 9.51 -31.32 -21.74
N HIS A 373 8.34 -30.82 -22.17
CA HIS A 373 8.17 -30.29 -23.53
C HIS A 373 7.83 -28.80 -23.61
N LYS A 374 7.62 -28.13 -22.47
CA LYS A 374 7.26 -26.70 -22.46
C LYS A 374 8.19 -25.90 -21.56
N SER A 375 8.72 -24.78 -22.07
CA SER A 375 9.54 -23.85 -21.29
C SER A 375 9.39 -22.40 -21.74
N LEU A 376 9.55 -21.47 -20.80
CA LEU A 376 9.55 -20.03 -21.05
C LEU A 376 10.89 -19.45 -20.58
N ASN A 377 11.63 -18.86 -21.49
CA ASN A 377 12.84 -18.11 -21.20
C ASN A 377 12.60 -16.63 -21.51
N ALA A 378 12.72 -15.78 -20.50
CA ALA A 378 12.57 -14.33 -20.67
C ALA A 378 13.77 -13.57 -20.09
N LYS A 379 14.12 -12.47 -20.74
CA LYS A 379 15.18 -11.55 -20.31
C LYS A 379 14.70 -10.13 -20.50
N GLU A 380 15.01 -9.25 -19.57
CA GLU A 380 14.60 -7.85 -19.63
C GLU A 380 15.67 -6.92 -19.02
N SER A 381 16.03 -5.88 -19.77
CA SER A 381 16.82 -4.74 -19.33
C SER A 381 15.95 -3.50 -19.34
N ARG A 382 15.91 -2.79 -18.21
CA ARG A 382 15.08 -1.59 -18.02
C ARG A 382 15.86 -0.42 -17.47
N PHE A 383 15.50 0.77 -17.92
CA PHE A 383 15.95 2.05 -17.39
C PHE A 383 14.76 2.99 -17.31
N MET A 384 14.59 3.65 -16.17
CA MET A 384 13.59 4.69 -15.96
C MET A 384 14.26 5.92 -15.35
N TYR A 385 13.89 7.09 -15.85
CA TYR A 385 14.26 8.38 -15.28
C TYR A 385 13.05 9.32 -15.26
N GLN A 386 12.86 10.02 -14.14
CA GLN A 386 11.87 11.08 -14.00
C GLN A 386 12.44 12.23 -13.18
N MET A 387 12.34 13.44 -13.72
CA MET A 387 12.65 14.67 -12.99
C MET A 387 11.35 15.38 -12.63
N LEU A 388 11.23 15.87 -11.40
CA LEU A 388 10.10 16.66 -10.91
C LEU A 388 10.61 18.02 -10.43
N TYR A 389 10.29 19.09 -11.15
CA TYR A 389 10.42 20.45 -10.64
C TYR A 389 9.11 20.85 -9.98
N THR A 390 9.16 21.18 -8.69
CA THR A 390 8.02 21.64 -7.91
C THR A 390 8.17 23.12 -7.62
N ASN A 391 7.07 23.86 -7.74
CA ASN A 391 6.98 25.25 -7.32
C ASN A 391 5.63 25.51 -6.63
N ILE A 392 5.67 26.14 -5.47
CA ILE A 392 4.49 26.49 -4.67
C ILE A 392 4.33 28.02 -4.71
N TYR A 393 3.09 28.50 -4.89
CA TYR A 393 2.78 29.92 -4.99
C TYR A 393 1.67 30.31 -4.02
N GLN A 394 1.64 31.61 -3.67
CA GLN A 394 0.56 32.23 -2.89
C GLN A 394 0.22 31.43 -1.63
N THR A 395 1.22 31.20 -0.78
CA THR A 395 1.05 30.54 0.52
C THR A 395 0.44 29.13 0.41
N GLY A 396 0.79 28.41 -0.65
CA GLY A 396 0.31 27.05 -0.90
C GLY A 396 -0.98 26.94 -1.71
N MET A 397 -1.63 28.05 -2.08
CA MET A 397 -2.88 28.03 -2.86
C MET A 397 -2.70 27.32 -4.21
N HIS A 398 -1.53 27.50 -4.83
CA HIS A 398 -1.18 26.86 -6.09
C HIS A 398 0.10 26.06 -5.93
N LYS A 399 0.12 24.84 -6.47
CA LYS A 399 1.32 24.02 -6.58
C LYS A 399 1.42 23.47 -7.99
N LEU A 400 2.60 23.62 -8.59
CA LEU A 400 2.91 23.11 -9.92
C LEU A 400 4.06 22.11 -9.81
N ASN A 401 3.86 20.91 -10.37
CA ASN A 401 4.89 19.91 -10.60
C ASN A 401 5.05 19.72 -12.12
N ILE A 402 6.26 19.75 -12.64
CA ILE A 402 6.51 19.52 -14.07
C ILE A 402 7.84 18.81 -14.27
N GLY A 403 7.92 17.96 -15.29
CA GLY A 403 9.22 17.53 -15.77
C GLY A 403 9.21 16.42 -16.82
N PRO A 404 10.39 16.13 -17.38
CA PRO A 404 10.59 15.08 -18.35
C PRO A 404 10.65 13.69 -17.69
N THR A 405 10.28 12.70 -18.50
CA THR A 405 10.32 11.29 -18.15
C THR A 405 10.92 10.50 -19.32
N LEU A 406 11.68 9.45 -19.01
CA LEU A 406 12.21 8.52 -19.99
C LEU A 406 12.09 7.11 -19.44
N ALA A 407 11.48 6.21 -20.21
CA ALA A 407 11.54 4.77 -19.96
C ALA A 407 12.17 4.06 -21.15
N ILE A 408 13.12 3.16 -20.91
CA ILE A 408 13.71 2.28 -21.90
C ILE A 408 13.49 0.85 -21.42
N ASN A 409 12.90 0.02 -22.26
CA ASN A 409 12.68 -1.38 -21.98
C ASN A 409 13.09 -2.24 -23.18
N ILE A 410 14.02 -3.16 -22.96
CA ILE A 410 14.47 -4.12 -23.96
C ILE A 410 14.26 -5.51 -23.37
N ALA A 411 13.35 -6.28 -23.96
CA ALA A 411 13.03 -7.61 -23.48
C ALA A 411 12.92 -8.63 -24.61
N SER A 412 13.09 -9.90 -24.28
CA SER A 412 12.80 -11.02 -25.16
C SER A 412 12.10 -12.12 -24.39
N GLU A 413 11.06 -12.71 -24.96
CA GLU A 413 10.39 -13.91 -24.44
C GLU A 413 10.47 -15.02 -25.49
N GLU A 414 10.95 -16.18 -25.07
CA GLU A 414 11.07 -17.39 -25.89
C GLU A 414 10.25 -18.50 -25.24
N LEU A 415 9.16 -18.90 -25.89
CA LEU A 415 8.33 -20.02 -25.49
C LEU A 415 8.66 -21.22 -26.37
N PHE A 416 9.15 -22.29 -25.75
CA PHE A 416 9.28 -23.61 -26.36
C PHE A 416 8.05 -24.43 -25.98
N SER A 417 7.30 -24.90 -26.96
CA SER A 417 6.10 -25.73 -26.78
C SER A 417 5.93 -26.63 -28.01
N SER A 418 4.70 -26.99 -28.40
CA SER A 418 4.43 -27.61 -29.72
C SER A 418 4.97 -26.76 -30.88
N GLU A 419 4.98 -25.44 -30.70
CA GLU A 419 5.61 -24.48 -31.59
C GLU A 419 6.58 -23.60 -30.80
N TYR A 420 7.73 -23.30 -31.39
CA TYR A 420 8.66 -22.31 -30.85
C TYR A 420 8.19 -20.90 -31.22
N LYS A 421 7.99 -20.05 -30.22
CA LYS A 421 7.58 -18.65 -30.39
C LYS A 421 8.57 -17.73 -29.69
N LYS A 422 9.09 -16.74 -30.42
CA LYS A 422 9.99 -15.70 -29.90
C LYS A 422 9.43 -14.32 -30.15
N ILE A 423 9.38 -13.50 -29.10
CA ILE A 423 8.87 -12.14 -29.15
C ILE A 423 9.93 -11.21 -28.56
N ASN A 424 10.27 -10.15 -29.30
CA ASN A 424 11.21 -9.13 -28.84
C ASN A 424 10.46 -7.82 -28.62
N TYR A 425 10.75 -7.18 -27.50
CA TYR A 425 10.19 -5.90 -27.11
C TYR A 425 11.31 -4.87 -27.06
N LYS A 426 11.11 -3.73 -27.72
CA LYS A 426 12.02 -2.59 -27.67
C LYS A 426 11.20 -1.31 -27.56
N GLU A 427 11.17 -0.76 -26.36
CA GLU A 427 10.38 0.42 -26.01
C GLU A 427 11.35 1.53 -25.58
N ILE A 428 11.26 2.69 -26.22
CA ILE A 428 11.95 3.93 -25.81
C ILE A 428 10.86 4.99 -25.73
N ILE A 429 10.50 5.36 -24.51
CA ILE A 429 9.31 6.15 -24.20
C ILE A 429 9.74 7.46 -23.55
N PRO A 430 10.11 8.49 -24.35
CA PRO A 430 10.27 9.84 -23.84
C PRO A 430 8.90 10.44 -23.57
N GLY A 431 8.82 11.29 -22.54
CA GLY A 431 7.59 11.96 -22.16
C GLY A 431 7.79 13.22 -21.35
N LEU A 432 6.69 13.94 -21.20
CA LEU A 432 6.56 15.13 -20.35
C LEU A 432 5.33 14.97 -19.48
N PHE A 433 5.45 15.28 -18.20
CA PHE A 433 4.32 15.35 -17.28
C PHE A 433 4.21 16.75 -16.67
N ALA A 434 2.98 17.15 -16.38
CA ALA A 434 2.66 18.34 -15.61
C ALA A 434 1.48 18.06 -14.68
N GLU A 435 1.55 18.54 -13.46
CA GLU A 435 0.48 18.46 -12.48
C GLU A 435 0.30 19.81 -11.79
N TYR A 436 -0.92 20.31 -11.83
CA TYR A 436 -1.32 21.54 -11.17
C TYR A 436 -2.34 21.23 -10.08
N GLN A 437 -2.05 21.71 -8.87
CA GLN A 437 -2.94 21.64 -7.73
C GLN A 437 -3.39 23.05 -7.35
N PHE A 438 -4.69 23.20 -7.16
CA PHE A 438 -5.33 24.39 -6.60
C PHE A 438 -6.07 24.01 -5.33
N GLN A 439 -5.91 24.82 -4.27
CA GLN A 439 -6.63 24.64 -3.01
C GLN A 439 -7.30 25.94 -2.57
N TYR A 440 -8.57 25.86 -2.17
CA TYR A 440 -9.39 27.02 -1.86
C TYR A 440 -10.18 26.84 -0.56
N GLY A 441 -10.23 27.94 0.20
CA GLY A 441 -11.01 28.08 1.43
C GLY A 441 -10.46 27.26 2.59
N ASP A 442 -10.65 27.80 3.80
CA ASP A 442 -10.33 27.12 5.05
C ASP A 442 -11.62 26.69 5.75
N ILE A 443 -11.57 25.54 6.43
CA ILE A 443 -12.58 25.17 7.43
C ILE A 443 -12.12 25.77 8.76
N GLU A 444 -12.98 26.56 9.40
CA GLU A 444 -12.69 27.18 10.69
C GLU A 444 -12.18 26.16 11.71
N ASN A 445 -11.15 26.55 12.46
CA ASN A 445 -10.50 25.71 13.48
C ASN A 445 -9.93 24.38 12.93
N SER A 446 -9.48 24.36 11.68
CA SER A 446 -8.88 23.18 11.06
C SER A 446 -7.82 23.53 10.01
N GLU A 447 -6.84 22.65 9.82
CA GLU A 447 -5.89 22.68 8.68
C GLU A 447 -6.53 22.26 7.35
N LEU A 448 -7.81 21.86 7.38
CA LEU A 448 -8.52 21.32 6.24
C LEU A 448 -8.97 22.42 5.27
N LYS A 449 -8.50 22.34 4.02
CA LYS A 449 -9.03 23.15 2.92
C LYS A 449 -10.41 22.70 2.50
N LYS A 450 -11.33 23.62 2.22
CA LYS A 450 -12.71 23.33 1.80
C LYS A 450 -12.72 22.57 0.47
N TRP A 451 -11.91 23.01 -0.49
CA TRP A 451 -11.87 22.43 -1.83
C TRP A 451 -10.44 22.31 -2.35
N ILE A 452 -10.11 21.17 -2.97
CA ILE A 452 -8.87 20.96 -3.71
C ILE A 452 -9.20 20.39 -5.08
N VAL A 453 -8.52 20.89 -6.12
CA VAL A 453 -8.57 20.37 -7.49
C VAL A 453 -7.14 20.07 -7.94
N ILE A 454 -6.94 18.92 -8.56
CA ILE A 454 -5.69 18.51 -9.18
C ILE A 454 -5.97 18.16 -10.64
N LEU A 455 -5.20 18.77 -11.53
CA LEU A 455 -5.16 18.50 -12.96
C LEU A 455 -3.78 17.94 -13.29
N SER A 456 -3.72 16.68 -13.71
CA SER A 456 -2.47 16.03 -14.11
C SER A 456 -2.54 15.66 -15.58
N GLN A 457 -1.44 15.86 -16.31
CA GLN A 457 -1.32 15.61 -17.73
C GLN A 457 0.02 14.91 -17.98
N ARG A 458 0.02 13.90 -18.85
CA ARG A 458 1.24 13.25 -19.32
C ARG A 458 1.13 12.92 -20.80
N ILE A 459 2.16 13.26 -21.56
CA ILE A 459 2.26 12.99 -22.98
C ILE A 459 3.53 12.16 -23.18
N GLU A 460 3.37 10.98 -23.77
CA GLU A 460 4.46 10.03 -23.99
C GLU A 460 4.43 9.51 -25.42
N GLN A 461 5.61 9.39 -26.04
CA GLN A 461 5.74 8.71 -27.31
C GLN A 461 5.96 7.22 -27.04
N ILE A 462 4.89 6.42 -27.12
CA ILE A 462 4.91 5.01 -26.71
C ILE A 462 5.38 4.07 -27.82
N SER A 463 5.37 4.53 -29.08
CA SER A 463 5.98 3.86 -30.22
C SER A 463 6.44 4.90 -31.26
N THR A 464 7.17 4.48 -32.29
CA THR A 464 7.68 5.37 -33.36
C THR A 464 6.59 6.29 -33.94
N ASN A 465 5.36 5.78 -34.08
CA ASN A 465 4.24 6.50 -34.70
C ASN A 465 3.06 6.72 -33.75
N THR A 466 3.23 6.56 -32.43
CA THR A 466 2.11 6.69 -31.48
C THR A 466 2.50 7.57 -30.30
N ILE A 467 1.77 8.68 -30.17
CA ILE A 467 1.78 9.54 -28.98
C ILE A 467 0.55 9.20 -28.15
N PHE A 468 0.75 8.94 -26.86
CA PHE A 468 -0.32 8.69 -25.90
C PHE A 468 -0.47 9.86 -24.94
N TRP A 469 -1.71 10.29 -24.75
CA TRP A 469 -2.09 11.35 -23.83
C TRP A 469 -2.86 10.77 -22.64
N SER A 470 -2.32 10.94 -21.44
CA SER A 470 -2.88 10.49 -20.17
C SER A 470 -3.35 11.68 -19.32
N PRO A 471 -4.57 12.20 -19.52
CA PRO A 471 -5.16 13.21 -18.65
C PRO A 471 -5.69 12.59 -17.36
N ARG A 472 -5.70 13.38 -16.29
CA ARG A 472 -6.35 13.06 -15.02
C ARG A 472 -6.87 14.32 -14.34
N ILE A 473 -8.07 14.23 -13.81
CA ILE A 473 -8.65 15.22 -12.88
C ILE A 473 -9.00 14.51 -11.57
N SER A 474 -8.69 15.15 -10.45
CA SER A 474 -9.05 14.68 -9.11
C SER A 474 -9.47 15.86 -8.27
N THR A 475 -10.60 15.76 -7.60
CA THR A 475 -11.09 16.83 -6.72
C THR A 475 -11.53 16.26 -5.38
N ARG A 476 -11.32 17.06 -4.33
CA ARG A 476 -11.64 16.75 -2.94
C ARG A 476 -12.43 17.89 -2.34
N PHE A 477 -13.56 17.57 -1.71
CA PHE A 477 -14.43 18.50 -1.02
C PHE A 477 -14.55 18.09 0.44
N ASN A 478 -14.22 18.98 1.37
CA ASN A 478 -14.55 18.78 2.77
C ASN A 478 -15.89 19.43 3.06
N PHE A 479 -16.89 18.63 3.45
CA PHE A 479 -18.18 19.16 3.87
C PHE A 479 -18.09 19.78 5.27
N ASN A 480 -17.22 19.24 6.12
CA ASN A 480 -16.87 19.73 7.45
C ASN A 480 -15.54 19.09 7.89
N THR A 481 -15.17 19.21 9.17
CA THR A 481 -13.93 18.63 9.73
C THR A 481 -13.92 17.10 9.81
N ARG A 482 -15.06 16.43 9.56
CA ARG A 482 -15.25 14.98 9.72
C ARG A 482 -15.61 14.25 8.43
N TRP A 483 -16.06 14.95 7.39
CA TRP A 483 -16.55 14.32 6.15
C TRP A 483 -15.89 14.93 4.91
N THR A 484 -15.36 14.06 4.06
CA THR A 484 -14.66 14.40 2.83
C THR A 484 -15.19 13.58 1.65
N GLY A 485 -15.64 14.24 0.60
CA GLY A 485 -15.97 13.64 -0.69
C GLY A 485 -14.82 13.80 -1.70
N ARG A 486 -14.65 12.82 -2.59
CA ARG A 486 -13.69 12.87 -3.71
C ARG A 486 -14.31 12.38 -5.00
N ILE A 487 -13.90 12.99 -6.09
CA ILE A 487 -14.26 12.59 -7.46
C ILE A 487 -12.97 12.57 -8.28
N SER A 488 -12.77 11.52 -9.07
CA SER A 488 -11.61 11.41 -9.96
C SER A 488 -11.96 10.78 -11.29
N GLY A 489 -11.29 11.20 -12.35
CA GLY A 489 -11.38 10.58 -13.67
C GLY A 489 -10.03 10.68 -14.38
N GLY A 490 -9.63 9.63 -15.08
CA GLY A 490 -8.38 9.64 -15.82
C GLY A 490 -8.26 8.53 -16.85
N ARG A 491 -7.31 8.72 -17.76
CA ARG A 491 -6.95 7.73 -18.78
C ARG A 491 -5.62 7.08 -18.42
N GLY A 492 -5.50 5.79 -18.68
CA GLY A 492 -4.25 5.05 -18.53
C GLY A 492 -3.98 4.13 -19.70
N TYR A 493 -2.74 3.66 -19.78
CA TYR A 493 -2.30 2.68 -20.77
C TYR A 493 -1.27 1.73 -20.19
N ARG A 494 -1.01 0.63 -20.90
CA ARG A 494 0.16 -0.22 -20.63
C ARG A 494 0.68 -0.93 -21.88
N HIS A 495 1.95 -1.32 -21.80
CA HIS A 495 2.52 -2.39 -22.62
C HIS A 495 2.40 -3.70 -21.85
N TYR A 496 1.85 -4.71 -22.50
CA TYR A 496 1.69 -6.06 -21.94
C TYR A 496 2.85 -6.97 -22.36
N ARG A 497 3.01 -8.07 -21.64
CA ARG A 497 3.85 -9.21 -22.04
C ARG A 497 2.94 -10.40 -22.31
N ILE A 498 3.18 -11.13 -23.40
CA ILE A 498 2.25 -12.18 -23.79
C ILE A 498 2.43 -13.41 -22.89
N PHE A 499 3.68 -13.78 -22.60
CA PHE A 499 3.95 -15.00 -21.85
C PHE A 499 4.16 -14.75 -20.35
N SER A 500 4.99 -13.78 -19.95
CA SER A 500 5.29 -13.54 -18.53
C SER A 500 4.11 -12.99 -17.73
N ASP A 501 3.23 -12.16 -18.31
CA ASP A 501 1.99 -11.72 -17.63
C ASP A 501 1.02 -12.89 -17.38
N HIS A 502 1.18 -14.00 -18.10
CA HIS A 502 0.29 -15.17 -18.08
C HIS A 502 1.01 -16.47 -17.71
N MET A 503 2.21 -16.41 -17.13
CA MET A 503 3.07 -17.59 -16.92
C MET A 503 2.42 -18.67 -16.05
N ASN A 504 1.53 -18.27 -15.13
CA ASN A 504 0.81 -19.18 -14.24
C ASN A 504 -0.19 -20.07 -14.98
N TYR A 505 -0.60 -19.67 -16.19
CA TYR A 505 -1.48 -20.42 -17.07
C TYR A 505 -0.71 -21.16 -18.18
N LEU A 506 0.62 -21.29 -18.08
CA LEU A 506 1.40 -22.04 -19.07
C LEU A 506 1.58 -23.51 -18.67
N ALA A 507 1.34 -23.86 -17.40
CA ALA A 507 1.39 -25.22 -16.88
C ALA A 507 0.14 -26.04 -17.25
N ASN A 508 -0.03 -26.29 -18.55
CA ASN A 508 -1.09 -27.11 -19.14
C ASN A 508 -0.63 -27.65 -20.51
N ASN A 509 -1.47 -28.45 -21.17
CA ASN A 509 -1.21 -28.98 -22.51
C ASN A 509 -2.03 -28.30 -23.62
N ARG A 510 -2.68 -27.17 -23.31
CA ARG A 510 -3.43 -26.37 -24.30
C ARG A 510 -2.47 -25.74 -25.32
N ILE A 511 -2.97 -25.61 -26.55
CA ILE A 511 -2.27 -24.97 -27.67
C ILE A 511 -2.39 -23.46 -27.50
N ILE A 512 -1.28 -22.75 -27.60
CA ILE A 512 -1.28 -21.29 -27.47
C ILE A 512 -1.49 -20.69 -28.86
N ASP A 513 -2.65 -20.07 -29.05
CA ASP A 513 -3.02 -19.36 -30.27
C ASP A 513 -2.83 -17.86 -30.08
N ILE A 514 -2.21 -17.22 -31.07
CA ILE A 514 -1.91 -15.78 -31.01
C ILE A 514 -2.35 -15.20 -32.35
N ALA A 515 -3.41 -14.40 -32.31
CA ALA A 515 -3.97 -13.70 -33.45
C ALA A 515 -3.49 -12.23 -33.49
N ASP A 516 -4.30 -11.34 -34.04
CA ASP A 516 -4.01 -9.90 -34.05
C ASP A 516 -4.03 -9.34 -32.63
N LEU A 517 -2.94 -8.64 -32.26
CA LEU A 517 -2.76 -8.09 -30.93
C LEU A 517 -2.77 -6.56 -30.94
N PRO A 518 -3.27 -5.90 -29.88
CA PRO A 518 -3.22 -4.45 -29.81
C PRO A 518 -1.78 -3.98 -29.62
N ASN A 519 -1.38 -2.82 -30.16
CA ASN A 519 -0.04 -2.29 -29.90
C ASN A 519 0.22 -1.93 -28.42
N TYR A 520 -0.85 -1.60 -27.69
CA TYR A 520 -0.87 -1.26 -26.27
C TYR A 520 -2.31 -1.39 -25.77
N GLU A 521 -2.48 -1.51 -24.46
CA GLU A 521 -3.81 -1.44 -23.86
C GLU A 521 -4.12 -0.05 -23.33
N SER A 522 -5.39 0.36 -23.34
CA SER A 522 -5.80 1.65 -22.80
C SER A 522 -7.20 1.61 -22.20
N SER A 523 -7.44 2.43 -21.17
CA SER A 523 -8.71 2.49 -20.47
C SER A 523 -8.98 3.88 -19.91
N TRP A 524 -10.27 4.13 -19.66
CA TRP A 524 -10.74 5.21 -18.81
C TRP A 524 -11.18 4.65 -17.46
N ASN A 525 -10.83 5.34 -16.38
CA ASN A 525 -11.27 5.02 -15.04
C ASN A 525 -11.92 6.26 -14.40
N TYR A 526 -13.06 6.05 -13.76
CA TYR A 526 -13.82 7.05 -13.03
C TYR A 526 -14.10 6.56 -11.62
N GLY A 527 -14.04 7.47 -10.64
CA GLY A 527 -14.11 7.13 -9.22
C GLY A 527 -14.86 8.17 -8.39
N LEU A 528 -15.63 7.68 -7.43
CA LEU A 528 -16.27 8.44 -6.36
C LEU A 528 -15.84 7.87 -5.02
N ASN A 529 -15.63 8.74 -4.03
CA ASN A 529 -15.29 8.33 -2.68
C ASN A 529 -15.88 9.28 -1.64
N LEU A 530 -16.33 8.71 -0.51
CA LEU A 530 -16.77 9.43 0.67
C LEU A 530 -16.09 8.84 1.88
N VAL A 531 -15.37 9.67 2.64
CA VAL A 531 -14.73 9.31 3.90
C VAL A 531 -15.34 10.12 5.03
N GLY A 532 -15.70 9.44 6.11
CA GLY A 532 -16.28 10.03 7.32
C GLY A 532 -15.53 9.59 8.57
N LYS A 533 -15.33 10.51 9.51
CA LYS A 533 -14.80 10.26 10.85
C LYS A 533 -15.73 10.76 11.96
N PRO A 534 -17.02 10.37 11.97
CA PRO A 534 -17.97 10.84 12.97
C PRO A 534 -17.57 10.40 14.39
N LEU A 535 -17.92 11.23 15.38
CA LEU A 535 -17.83 10.88 16.79
C LEU A 535 -19.18 10.30 17.25
N ILE A 536 -19.18 9.06 17.70
CA ILE A 536 -20.35 8.41 18.31
C ILE A 536 -19.93 7.99 19.73
N ASN A 537 -20.63 8.48 20.76
CA ASN A 537 -20.29 8.22 22.18
C ASN A 537 -18.81 8.52 22.51
N ASN A 538 -18.30 9.68 22.08
CA ASN A 538 -16.88 10.09 22.20
C ASN A 538 -15.85 9.17 21.50
N SER A 539 -16.31 8.21 20.70
CA SER A 539 -15.48 7.30 19.94
C SER A 539 -15.50 7.69 18.46
N GLU A 540 -14.33 7.89 17.86
CA GLU A 540 -14.21 8.20 16.44
C GLU A 540 -14.36 6.91 15.62
N ILE A 541 -15.38 6.85 14.79
CA ILE A 541 -15.61 5.75 13.84
C ILE A 541 -15.09 6.19 12.47
N GLU A 542 -14.35 5.35 11.77
CA GLU A 542 -13.88 5.62 10.42
C GLU A 542 -14.76 4.89 9.40
N ILE A 543 -15.33 5.63 8.45
CA ILE A 543 -16.20 5.11 7.38
C ILE A 543 -15.57 5.51 6.05
N ASN A 544 -15.45 4.56 5.13
CA ASN A 544 -15.01 4.79 3.76
C ASN A 544 -15.98 4.08 2.80
N LEU A 545 -16.53 4.84 1.86
CA LEU A 545 -17.34 4.33 0.75
C LEU A 545 -16.66 4.73 -0.56
N ASP A 546 -16.53 3.80 -1.50
CA ASP A 546 -15.98 4.11 -2.81
C ASP A 546 -16.65 3.32 -3.95
N ALA A 547 -16.67 3.92 -5.13
CA ALA A 547 -17.21 3.32 -6.34
C ALA A 547 -16.32 3.68 -7.52
N TYR A 548 -15.94 2.68 -8.32
CA TYR A 548 -15.07 2.85 -9.48
C TYR A 548 -15.59 2.11 -10.70
N ILE A 549 -15.38 2.70 -11.88
CA ILE A 549 -15.67 2.08 -13.16
C ILE A 549 -14.45 2.22 -14.06
N THR A 550 -13.99 1.09 -14.61
CA THR A 550 -12.94 1.04 -15.63
C THR A 550 -13.53 0.51 -16.94
N THR A 551 -13.31 1.22 -18.04
CA THR A 551 -13.72 0.79 -19.39
C THR A 551 -12.51 0.76 -20.29
N PHE A 552 -12.21 -0.40 -20.89
CA PHE A 552 -11.11 -0.56 -21.84
C PHE A 552 -11.52 -0.10 -23.23
N GLN A 553 -10.61 0.63 -23.90
CA GLN A 553 -10.72 0.99 -25.31
C GLN A 553 -9.92 0.02 -26.19
N LYS A 554 -8.76 -0.41 -25.69
CA LYS A 554 -7.91 -1.46 -26.28
C LYS A 554 -7.47 -2.38 -25.15
N GLN A 555 -7.55 -3.69 -25.37
CA GLN A 555 -7.17 -4.69 -24.38
C GLN A 555 -6.66 -5.94 -25.10
N LEU A 556 -5.60 -6.54 -24.58
CA LEU A 556 -5.20 -7.90 -24.90
C LEU A 556 -6.17 -8.83 -24.18
N ILE A 557 -6.94 -9.58 -24.95
CA ILE A 557 -7.80 -10.62 -24.40
C ILE A 557 -6.98 -11.89 -24.27
N PHE A 558 -6.96 -12.42 -23.04
CA PHE A 558 -6.50 -13.75 -22.71
C PHE A 558 -7.74 -14.62 -22.52
N ASP A 559 -8.08 -15.38 -23.56
CA ASP A 559 -9.31 -16.17 -23.60
C ASP A 559 -9.04 -17.62 -23.16
N LEU A 560 -9.56 -17.94 -21.96
CA LEU A 560 -9.59 -19.29 -21.42
C LEU A 560 -10.85 -20.07 -21.83
N ASP A 561 -11.87 -19.39 -22.38
CA ASP A 561 -13.14 -20.00 -22.79
C ASP A 561 -13.11 -20.52 -24.23
N ASP A 562 -12.02 -20.32 -24.98
CA ASP A 562 -11.95 -20.75 -26.38
C ASP A 562 -12.12 -22.28 -26.52
N ASN A 563 -13.29 -22.67 -27.03
CA ASN A 563 -13.75 -24.04 -27.15
C ASN A 563 -13.93 -24.45 -28.63
N ARG A 564 -13.14 -23.87 -29.55
CA ARG A 564 -13.12 -24.30 -30.95
C ARG A 564 -12.96 -25.83 -31.05
N PRO A 565 -13.63 -26.51 -32.01
CA PRO A 565 -13.57 -27.97 -32.13
C PRO A 565 -12.15 -28.52 -32.31
N GLU A 566 -11.96 -29.81 -31.99
CA GLU A 566 -10.76 -30.63 -32.25
C GLU A 566 -9.53 -30.37 -31.37
N LYS A 567 -9.33 -29.15 -30.84
CA LYS A 567 -8.14 -28.77 -30.06
C LYS A 567 -8.49 -27.77 -28.96
N GLN A 568 -7.73 -27.80 -27.86
CA GLN A 568 -7.91 -26.85 -26.76
C GLN A 568 -6.96 -25.69 -26.93
N TYR A 569 -7.49 -24.48 -26.93
CA TYR A 569 -6.72 -23.28 -27.19
C TYR A 569 -6.68 -22.37 -25.97
N ILE A 570 -5.53 -21.75 -25.73
CA ILE A 570 -5.43 -20.51 -24.96
C ILE A 570 -5.16 -19.42 -25.99
N SER A 571 -6.10 -18.49 -26.13
CA SER A 571 -6.10 -17.54 -27.23
C SER A 571 -5.74 -16.14 -26.77
N PHE A 572 -4.88 -15.49 -27.55
CA PHE A 572 -4.47 -14.10 -27.38
C PHE A 572 -4.92 -13.28 -28.58
N TYR A 573 -5.74 -12.25 -28.36
CA TYR A 573 -6.26 -11.40 -29.43
C TYR A 573 -6.68 -10.00 -28.93
N GLU A 574 -6.84 -9.04 -29.83
CA GLU A 574 -7.35 -7.70 -29.52
C GLU A 574 -8.85 -7.71 -29.21
N LEU A 575 -9.24 -6.98 -28.16
CA LEU A 575 -10.64 -6.78 -27.79
C LEU A 575 -11.48 -6.27 -28.97
N SER A 576 -12.52 -7.03 -29.31
CA SER A 576 -13.59 -6.60 -30.21
C SER A 576 -14.88 -6.38 -29.41
N GLY A 577 -15.25 -5.11 -29.20
CA GLY A 577 -16.43 -4.74 -28.42
C GLY A 577 -16.10 -4.14 -27.05
N ASN A 578 -16.86 -4.53 -26.02
CA ASN A 578 -16.82 -3.90 -24.71
C ASN A 578 -16.02 -4.72 -23.69
N SER A 579 -15.27 -4.03 -22.84
CA SER A 579 -14.69 -4.60 -21.63
C SER A 579 -14.76 -3.59 -20.50
N LYS A 580 -15.47 -3.94 -19.43
CA LYS A 580 -15.84 -3.03 -18.34
C LYS A 580 -15.81 -3.72 -16.99
N THR A 581 -15.22 -3.05 -16.01
CA THR A 581 -15.22 -3.47 -14.60
C THR A 581 -15.85 -2.37 -13.75
N SER A 582 -16.82 -2.75 -12.91
CA SER A 582 -17.45 -1.88 -11.93
C SER A 582 -17.21 -2.41 -10.52
N HIS A 583 -16.89 -1.51 -9.59
CA HIS A 583 -16.59 -1.80 -8.19
C HIS A 583 -17.38 -0.86 -7.28
N ILE A 584 -17.94 -1.40 -6.20
CA ILE A 584 -18.49 -0.64 -5.07
C ILE A 584 -17.93 -1.25 -3.79
N GLY A 585 -17.33 -0.43 -2.93
CA GLY A 585 -16.69 -0.85 -1.69
C GLY A 585 -17.15 -0.02 -0.49
N ALA A 586 -17.23 -0.66 0.66
CA ALA A 586 -17.48 -0.03 1.95
C ALA A 586 -16.50 -0.57 3.00
N THR A 587 -16.02 0.28 3.90
CA THR A 587 -15.19 -0.11 5.04
C THR A 587 -15.56 0.74 6.24
N ILE A 588 -15.72 0.10 7.39
CA ILE A 588 -16.06 0.74 8.65
C ILE A 588 -15.07 0.23 9.70
N LYS A 589 -14.47 1.13 10.48
CA LYS A 589 -13.62 0.81 11.63
C LYS A 589 -14.22 1.43 12.89
N ILE A 590 -14.48 0.59 13.88
CA ILE A 590 -15.18 0.91 15.13
C ILE A 590 -14.24 0.58 16.30
N PRO A 591 -13.76 1.58 17.06
CA PRO A 591 -13.13 1.30 18.35
C PRO A 591 -14.23 0.96 19.36
N ILE A 592 -14.39 -0.34 19.66
CA ILE A 592 -15.40 -0.82 20.62
C ILE A 592 -15.05 -0.30 22.02
N ILE A 593 -13.78 -0.43 22.39
CA ILE A 593 -13.15 0.17 23.57
C ILE A 593 -11.68 0.50 23.23
N LYS A 594 -10.97 1.21 24.10
CA LYS A 594 -9.56 1.60 23.86
C LYS A 594 -8.64 0.44 23.46
N SER A 595 -8.91 -0.75 23.98
CA SER A 595 -8.13 -1.98 23.75
C SER A 595 -8.69 -2.88 22.65
N ILE A 596 -9.90 -2.63 22.12
CA ILE A 596 -10.55 -3.49 21.11
C ILE A 596 -11.06 -2.64 19.96
N SER A 597 -10.64 -2.97 18.73
CA SER A 597 -11.22 -2.37 17.52
C SER A 597 -11.74 -3.43 16.57
N LEU A 598 -12.90 -3.15 15.97
CA LEU A 598 -13.53 -3.94 14.94
C LEU A 598 -13.39 -3.21 13.60
N LYS A 599 -13.05 -3.94 12.55
CA LYS A 599 -13.05 -3.46 11.16
C LYS A 599 -13.94 -4.38 10.33
N LEU A 600 -14.87 -3.79 9.60
CA LEU A 600 -15.76 -4.48 8.67
C LEU A 600 -15.56 -3.89 7.28
N GLY A 601 -15.42 -4.73 6.27
CA GLY A 601 -15.27 -4.36 4.88
C GLY A 601 -16.18 -5.21 4.00
N GLY A 602 -16.68 -4.62 2.93
CA GLY A 602 -17.47 -5.32 1.91
C GLY A 602 -17.26 -4.69 0.55
N LYS A 603 -17.33 -5.50 -0.51
CA LYS A 603 -17.28 -5.00 -1.88
C LYS A 603 -18.09 -5.86 -2.85
N TRP A 604 -18.62 -5.18 -3.86
CA TRP A 604 -19.30 -5.74 -5.01
C TRP A 604 -18.48 -5.46 -6.28
N ILE A 605 -18.33 -6.47 -7.13
CA ILE A 605 -17.56 -6.38 -8.36
C ILE A 605 -18.37 -6.98 -9.51
N ASN A 606 -18.40 -6.27 -10.64
CA ASN A 606 -18.94 -6.77 -11.90
C ASN A 606 -17.95 -6.49 -13.02
N SER A 607 -17.22 -7.52 -13.43
CA SER A 607 -16.21 -7.46 -14.51
C SER A 607 -16.67 -8.29 -15.70
N LYS A 608 -16.89 -7.64 -16.86
CA LYS A 608 -17.37 -8.29 -18.08
C LYS A 608 -16.55 -7.87 -19.30
N THR A 609 -16.35 -8.82 -20.22
CA THR A 609 -15.54 -8.65 -21.42
C THR A 609 -16.16 -9.40 -22.59
N ASN A 610 -16.03 -8.84 -23.79
CA ASN A 610 -16.37 -9.52 -25.04
C ASN A 610 -15.30 -10.55 -25.41
N TYR A 611 -15.67 -11.83 -25.33
CA TYR A 611 -14.93 -12.96 -25.86
C TYR A 611 -15.50 -13.36 -27.23
N HIS A 612 -14.87 -14.32 -27.92
CA HIS A 612 -15.47 -14.91 -29.13
C HIS A 612 -16.82 -15.56 -28.86
N LEU A 613 -17.01 -16.10 -27.65
CA LEU A 613 -18.28 -16.65 -27.16
C LEU A 613 -19.28 -15.59 -26.64
N GLY A 614 -18.97 -14.30 -26.80
CA GLY A 614 -19.84 -13.19 -26.45
C GLY A 614 -19.45 -12.44 -25.18
N TYR A 615 -20.34 -11.56 -24.70
CA TYR A 615 -20.09 -10.69 -23.56
C TYR A 615 -20.32 -11.41 -22.23
N ARG A 616 -19.24 -11.93 -21.62
CA ARG A 616 -19.29 -12.79 -20.42
C ARG A 616 -18.58 -12.13 -19.24
N THR A 617 -18.90 -12.58 -18.03
CA THR A 617 -18.16 -12.22 -16.81
C THR A 617 -16.75 -12.80 -16.89
N GLN A 618 -15.74 -12.04 -16.47
CA GLN A 618 -14.37 -12.56 -16.41
C GLN A 618 -14.27 -13.71 -15.40
N PRO A 619 -13.55 -14.81 -15.73
CA PRO A 619 -13.39 -15.92 -14.81
C PRO A 619 -12.53 -15.52 -13.60
N PHE A 620 -12.69 -16.24 -12.48
CA PHE A 620 -11.92 -16.05 -11.24
C PHE A 620 -12.11 -14.68 -10.54
N VAL A 621 -13.11 -13.90 -10.94
CA VAL A 621 -13.49 -12.64 -10.27
C VAL A 621 -14.78 -12.85 -9.48
N PRO A 622 -14.73 -12.84 -8.14
CA PRO A 622 -15.92 -13.03 -7.31
C PRO A 622 -16.80 -11.77 -7.30
N THR A 623 -18.12 -11.98 -7.34
CA THR A 623 -19.09 -10.86 -7.37
C THR A 623 -19.18 -10.11 -6.04
N TRP A 624 -18.98 -10.81 -4.92
CA TRP A 624 -19.03 -10.24 -3.58
C TRP A 624 -17.85 -10.72 -2.75
N ARG A 625 -17.27 -9.81 -1.95
CA ARG A 625 -16.30 -10.14 -0.90
C ARG A 625 -16.63 -9.37 0.36
N ALA A 626 -16.34 -9.97 1.52
CA ALA A 626 -16.42 -9.29 2.81
C ALA A 626 -15.21 -9.64 3.68
N LEU A 627 -14.85 -8.70 4.55
CA LEU A 627 -13.74 -8.78 5.49
C LEU A 627 -14.23 -8.36 6.87
N GLY A 628 -13.85 -9.12 7.89
CA GLY A 628 -14.05 -8.76 9.29
C GLY A 628 -12.75 -8.94 10.06
N SER A 629 -12.31 -7.94 10.81
CA SER A 629 -11.09 -8.01 11.63
C SER A 629 -11.37 -7.49 13.03
N LEU A 630 -11.02 -8.28 14.05
CA LEU A 630 -11.06 -7.91 15.46
C LEU A 630 -9.62 -7.80 15.98
N ASP A 631 -9.27 -6.63 16.49
CA ASP A 631 -7.97 -6.33 17.06
C ASP A 631 -8.11 -6.11 18.56
N TRP A 632 -7.27 -6.77 19.35
CA TRP A 632 -7.13 -6.51 20.79
C TRP A 632 -5.67 -6.20 21.15
N GLU A 633 -5.45 -5.18 21.98
CA GLU A 633 -4.14 -4.84 22.54
C GLU A 633 -4.27 -4.63 24.05
N SER A 634 -3.42 -5.32 24.81
CA SER A 634 -3.31 -5.12 26.26
C SER A 634 -2.87 -3.70 26.61
N ASN A 635 -3.31 -3.16 27.76
CA ASN A 635 -3.00 -1.78 28.16
C ASN A 635 -1.50 -1.47 28.27
N ASN A 636 -0.68 -2.47 28.62
CA ASN A 636 0.77 -2.36 28.70
C ASN A 636 1.48 -2.70 27.38
N LYS A 637 0.72 -2.98 26.31
CA LYS A 637 1.19 -3.33 24.96
C LYS A 637 2.10 -4.55 24.89
N ILE A 638 2.05 -5.42 25.91
CA ILE A 638 2.84 -6.66 25.94
C ILE A 638 2.18 -7.71 25.07
N TRP A 639 0.85 -7.78 25.09
CA TRP A 639 0.06 -8.69 24.27
C TRP A 639 -0.74 -7.94 23.22
N SER A 640 -0.75 -8.48 22.00
CA SER A 640 -1.75 -8.14 20.98
C SER A 640 -2.29 -9.39 20.31
N VAL A 641 -3.57 -9.37 19.94
CA VAL A 641 -4.29 -10.46 19.28
C VAL A 641 -5.04 -9.88 18.09
N ASN A 642 -4.89 -10.50 16.93
CA ASN A 642 -5.72 -10.23 15.75
C ASN A 642 -6.50 -11.49 15.36
N ILE A 643 -7.75 -11.30 14.95
CA ILE A 643 -8.56 -12.31 14.28
C ILE A 643 -9.14 -11.66 13.03
N THR A 644 -8.86 -12.22 11.86
CA THR A 644 -9.35 -11.72 10.57
C THR A 644 -10.08 -12.82 9.82
N GLY A 645 -11.27 -12.52 9.31
CA GLY A 645 -12.11 -13.41 8.51
C GLY A 645 -12.41 -12.82 7.14
N HIS A 646 -12.42 -13.68 6.13
CA HIS A 646 -12.68 -13.36 4.73
C HIS A 646 -13.81 -14.22 4.18
N PHE A 647 -14.84 -13.58 3.66
CA PHE A 647 -15.85 -14.25 2.86
C PHE A 647 -15.63 -13.94 1.38
N VAL A 648 -15.59 -14.98 0.55
CA VAL A 648 -15.46 -14.87 -0.90
C VAL A 648 -16.68 -15.51 -1.55
N GLY A 649 -17.42 -14.71 -2.32
CA GLY A 649 -18.61 -15.16 -3.04
C GLY A 649 -18.28 -16.05 -4.24
N LYS A 650 -19.34 -16.54 -4.89
CA LYS A 650 -19.21 -17.32 -6.14
C LYS A 650 -18.49 -16.52 -7.22
N MET A 651 -17.69 -17.21 -8.02
CA MET A 651 -17.10 -16.68 -9.24
C MET A 651 -17.36 -17.60 -10.42
N ARG A 652 -17.35 -17.03 -11.64
CA ARG A 652 -17.40 -17.84 -12.86
C ARG A 652 -16.05 -18.55 -13.06
N LEU A 653 -16.10 -19.79 -13.49
CA LEU A 653 -14.93 -20.55 -13.94
C LEU A 653 -14.88 -20.61 -15.47
N PRO A 654 -13.71 -20.85 -16.08
CA PRO A 654 -13.59 -21.00 -17.54
C PRO A 654 -14.55 -22.04 -18.11
N ASP A 655 -14.96 -21.83 -19.35
CA ASP A 655 -15.81 -22.77 -20.08
C ASP A 655 -15.12 -24.13 -20.25
N LYS A 656 -15.81 -25.19 -19.84
CA LYS A 656 -15.27 -26.57 -19.80
C LYS A 656 -16.11 -27.55 -20.62
N THR A 657 -16.96 -27.03 -21.50
CA THR A 657 -17.82 -27.84 -22.41
C THR A 657 -17.03 -28.73 -23.36
N TYR A 658 -15.75 -28.43 -23.60
CA TYR A 658 -14.84 -29.23 -24.41
C TYR A 658 -14.34 -30.51 -23.71
N LEU A 659 -14.51 -30.62 -22.38
CA LEU A 659 -14.04 -31.77 -21.61
C LEU A 659 -14.94 -33.00 -21.87
N PRO A 660 -14.36 -34.21 -22.00
CA PRO A 660 -15.11 -35.46 -22.00
C PRO A 660 -15.99 -35.57 -20.75
N SER A 661 -17.15 -36.22 -20.87
CA SER A 661 -18.14 -36.34 -19.78
C SER A 661 -17.55 -36.92 -18.49
N GLN A 662 -16.55 -37.79 -18.59
CA GLN A 662 -15.86 -38.38 -17.43
C GLN A 662 -15.04 -37.36 -16.64
N LEU A 663 -14.48 -36.34 -17.30
CA LEU A 663 -13.72 -35.27 -16.67
C LEU A 663 -14.64 -34.12 -16.25
N SER A 664 -15.58 -33.71 -17.11
CA SER A 664 -16.45 -32.55 -16.85
C SER A 664 -17.38 -32.73 -15.65
N ALA A 665 -17.73 -33.98 -15.28
CA ALA A 665 -18.57 -34.28 -14.11
C ALA A 665 -18.01 -33.74 -12.78
N PHE A 666 -16.70 -33.51 -12.68
CA PHE A 666 -16.05 -33.01 -11.47
C PHE A 666 -15.92 -31.48 -11.42
N TYR A 667 -16.28 -30.76 -12.50
CA TYR A 667 -16.07 -29.33 -12.61
C TYR A 667 -17.36 -28.56 -12.86
N SER A 668 -17.65 -27.59 -11.99
CA SER A 668 -18.76 -26.66 -12.16
C SER A 668 -18.37 -25.46 -13.02
N GLU A 669 -19.37 -24.79 -13.61
CA GLU A 669 -19.23 -23.47 -14.25
C GLU A 669 -19.00 -22.34 -13.23
N THR A 670 -19.32 -22.57 -11.96
CA THR A 670 -19.15 -21.58 -10.88
C THR A 670 -18.47 -22.19 -9.66
N SER A 671 -17.64 -21.40 -8.97
CA SER A 671 -17.07 -21.80 -7.70
C SER A 671 -18.14 -21.86 -6.59
N ASN A 672 -17.87 -22.66 -5.55
CA ASN A 672 -18.57 -22.52 -4.29
C ASN A 672 -18.07 -21.25 -3.57
N PRO A 673 -18.95 -20.53 -2.84
CA PRO A 673 -18.50 -19.48 -1.94
C PRO A 673 -17.78 -20.11 -0.74
N PHE A 674 -16.85 -19.37 -0.14
CA PHE A 674 -16.04 -19.89 0.95
C PHE A 674 -15.68 -18.82 1.98
N PHE A 675 -15.27 -19.30 3.15
CA PHE A 675 -14.86 -18.46 4.27
C PHE A 675 -13.51 -18.92 4.83
N HIS A 676 -12.59 -17.99 5.01
CA HIS A 676 -11.30 -18.23 5.67
C HIS A 676 -11.17 -17.39 6.92
N LEU A 677 -10.58 -17.98 7.94
CA LEU A 677 -10.28 -17.34 9.20
C LEU A 677 -8.78 -17.44 9.47
N GLN A 678 -8.19 -16.37 9.97
CA GLN A 678 -6.81 -16.34 10.43
C GLN A 678 -6.71 -15.61 11.77
N SER A 679 -5.72 -15.97 12.56
CA SER A 679 -5.46 -15.30 13.83
C SER A 679 -3.97 -15.28 14.15
N GLN A 680 -3.55 -14.24 14.86
CA GLN A 680 -2.19 -14.09 15.37
C GLN A 680 -2.20 -13.50 16.78
N ILE A 681 -1.28 -13.99 17.61
CA ILE A 681 -1.00 -13.51 18.95
C ILE A 681 0.47 -13.09 19.00
N ASN A 682 0.74 -11.89 19.48
CA ASN A 682 2.09 -11.36 19.68
C ASN A 682 2.36 -11.15 21.17
N TYR A 683 3.58 -11.50 21.60
CA TYR A 683 4.13 -11.21 22.92
C TYR A 683 5.40 -10.36 22.77
N VAL A 684 5.35 -9.12 23.26
CA VAL A 684 6.38 -8.10 23.03
C VAL A 684 7.15 -7.80 24.31
N LYS A 685 8.48 -7.75 24.19
CA LYS A 685 9.43 -7.26 25.20
C LYS A 685 10.36 -6.21 24.58
N PRO A 686 11.16 -5.47 25.37
CA PRO A 686 11.96 -4.35 24.86
C PRO A 686 12.91 -4.65 23.69
N HIS A 687 13.41 -5.89 23.59
CA HIS A 687 14.40 -6.31 22.58
C HIS A 687 13.95 -7.49 21.72
N TRP A 688 12.77 -8.06 21.99
CA TRP A 688 12.30 -9.22 21.26
C TRP A 688 10.78 -9.31 21.25
N GLU A 689 10.24 -9.96 20.23
CA GLU A 689 8.82 -10.26 20.07
C GLU A 689 8.70 -11.71 19.60
N ILE A 690 7.85 -12.49 20.27
CA ILE A 690 7.45 -13.82 19.80
C ILE A 690 6.03 -13.71 19.30
N TYR A 691 5.75 -14.33 18.15
CA TYR A 691 4.40 -14.38 17.61
C TYR A 691 4.04 -15.80 17.19
N LEU A 692 2.78 -16.15 17.43
CA LEU A 692 2.17 -17.42 17.08
C LEU A 692 0.88 -17.11 16.33
N GLY A 693 0.63 -17.77 15.21
CA GLY A 693 -0.63 -17.59 14.50
C GLY A 693 -0.98 -18.79 13.64
N CYS A 694 -2.12 -18.68 12.97
CA CYS A 694 -2.63 -19.69 12.08
C CYS A 694 -3.39 -19.05 10.93
N GLU A 695 -3.04 -19.44 9.70
CA GLU A 695 -3.84 -19.15 8.52
C GLU A 695 -4.83 -20.30 8.24
N ASN A 696 -5.92 -19.98 7.54
CA ASN A 696 -6.95 -20.92 7.13
C ASN A 696 -7.50 -21.83 8.26
N MET A 697 -7.82 -21.25 9.42
CA MET A 697 -8.36 -21.97 10.59
C MET A 697 -9.70 -22.68 10.32
N THR A 698 -10.41 -22.31 9.26
CA THR A 698 -11.64 -22.98 8.80
C THR A 698 -11.36 -24.27 8.04
N ASN A 699 -10.09 -24.52 7.69
CA ASN A 699 -9.64 -25.65 6.88
C ASN A 699 -10.38 -25.76 5.53
N TYR A 700 -10.77 -24.62 4.94
CA TYR A 700 -11.37 -24.66 3.61
C TYR A 700 -10.26 -24.87 2.59
N THR A 701 -10.34 -25.97 1.86
CA THR A 701 -9.39 -26.35 0.82
C THR A 701 -10.14 -26.58 -0.48
N GLN A 702 -9.62 -26.04 -1.58
CA GLN A 702 -10.14 -26.35 -2.88
C GLN A 702 -9.75 -27.77 -3.29
N HIS A 703 -10.75 -28.58 -3.62
CA HIS A 703 -10.56 -29.85 -4.30
C HIS A 703 -10.69 -29.66 -5.81
N HIS A 704 -10.01 -30.49 -6.60
CA HIS A 704 -10.01 -30.45 -8.07
C HIS A 704 -9.47 -29.12 -8.65
N ALA A 705 -8.28 -28.72 -8.21
CA ALA A 705 -7.56 -27.56 -8.75
C ALA A 705 -6.82 -27.84 -10.07
N ILE A 706 -6.62 -29.13 -10.37
CA ILE A 706 -5.93 -29.62 -11.57
C ILE A 706 -6.91 -30.49 -12.37
N ILE A 707 -7.03 -30.22 -13.67
CA ILE A 707 -7.77 -31.04 -14.63
C ILE A 707 -6.88 -32.19 -15.08
N ASP A 708 -7.44 -33.40 -15.07
CA ASP A 708 -6.79 -34.65 -15.50
C ASP A 708 -5.44 -34.91 -14.79
N SER A 709 -5.40 -34.68 -13.47
CA SER A 709 -4.18 -34.79 -12.66
C SER A 709 -3.50 -36.18 -12.72
N LYS A 710 -4.24 -37.23 -13.08
CA LYS A 710 -3.73 -38.60 -13.22
C LYS A 710 -3.03 -38.86 -14.55
N ASN A 711 -3.20 -38.00 -15.56
CA ASN A 711 -2.62 -38.16 -16.88
C ASN A 711 -2.05 -36.83 -17.39
N THR A 712 -0.86 -36.48 -16.92
CA THR A 712 -0.22 -35.20 -17.26
C THR A 712 0.19 -35.06 -18.72
N SER A 713 0.16 -36.14 -19.50
CA SER A 713 0.39 -36.13 -20.95
C SER A 713 -0.88 -35.94 -21.78
N SER A 714 -2.04 -35.99 -21.13
CA SER A 714 -3.35 -35.77 -21.76
C SER A 714 -3.46 -34.36 -22.35
N ALA A 715 -4.17 -34.23 -23.47
CA ALA A 715 -4.48 -32.92 -24.03
C ALA A 715 -5.33 -32.06 -23.07
N TYR A 716 -6.04 -32.68 -22.12
CA TYR A 716 -6.92 -32.02 -21.14
C TYR A 716 -6.21 -31.58 -19.85
N PHE A 717 -4.92 -31.88 -19.68
CA PHE A 717 -4.19 -31.56 -18.45
C PHE A 717 -4.02 -30.03 -18.28
N GLU A 718 -4.52 -29.49 -17.16
CA GLU A 718 -4.48 -28.06 -16.83
C GLU A 718 -4.39 -27.82 -15.32
N THR A 719 -3.48 -26.94 -14.88
CA THR A 719 -3.22 -26.68 -13.44
C THR A 719 -3.70 -25.31 -12.96
N SER A 720 -4.46 -24.59 -13.80
CA SER A 720 -4.87 -23.20 -13.57
C SER A 720 -6.31 -23.03 -13.08
N GLU A 721 -7.00 -24.11 -12.71
CA GLU A 721 -8.35 -24.06 -12.15
C GLU A 721 -8.33 -23.68 -10.65
N VAL A 722 -7.57 -22.67 -10.26
CA VAL A 722 -7.40 -22.27 -8.85
C VAL A 722 -8.22 -21.02 -8.54
N TYR A 723 -9.15 -21.15 -7.59
CA TYR A 723 -10.01 -20.07 -7.13
C TYR A 723 -10.01 -19.87 -5.61
N ALA A 724 -9.53 -20.87 -4.86
CA ALA A 724 -9.42 -20.87 -3.40
C ALA A 724 -8.09 -21.52 -2.95
N PRO A 725 -7.70 -21.38 -1.67
CA PRO A 725 -6.48 -21.99 -1.16
C PRO A 725 -6.44 -23.51 -1.34
N LEU A 726 -5.26 -24.01 -1.72
CA LEU A 726 -4.99 -25.46 -1.85
C LEU A 726 -4.50 -26.05 -0.53
N ASN A 727 -3.90 -25.23 0.32
CA ASN A 727 -3.43 -25.64 1.63
C ASN A 727 -4.56 -25.57 2.65
N GLY A 728 -4.62 -26.57 3.54
CA GLY A 728 -5.46 -26.54 4.74
C GLY A 728 -4.93 -25.60 5.83
N ILE A 729 -5.22 -25.94 7.09
CA ILE A 729 -4.77 -25.19 8.27
C ILE A 729 -3.24 -25.00 8.25
N LYS A 730 -2.76 -23.78 8.49
CA LYS A 730 -1.34 -23.42 8.46
C LYS A 730 -0.93 -22.67 9.73
N PRO A 731 -0.61 -23.38 10.84
CA PRO A 731 -0.04 -22.75 12.02
C PRO A 731 1.42 -22.36 11.78
N TYR A 732 1.83 -21.27 12.41
CA TYR A 732 3.17 -20.71 12.28
C TYR A 732 3.64 -20.05 13.58
N ILE A 733 4.96 -19.94 13.71
CA ILE A 733 5.63 -19.26 14.81
C ILE A 733 6.76 -18.40 14.26
N GLY A 734 7.04 -17.29 14.92
CA GLY A 734 8.26 -16.54 14.66
C GLY A 734 8.76 -15.75 15.86
N ILE A 735 10.01 -15.32 15.73
CA ILE A 735 10.71 -14.51 16.72
C ILE A 735 11.42 -13.37 16.02
N LYS A 736 11.24 -12.18 16.58
CA LYS A 736 11.94 -10.96 16.19
C LYS A 736 12.87 -10.57 17.34
N TRP A 737 14.06 -10.09 17.01
CA TRP A 737 15.00 -9.51 17.94
C TRP A 737 15.56 -8.21 17.37
N TRP A 738 15.78 -7.22 18.22
CA TRP A 738 16.35 -5.97 17.78
C TRP A 738 17.24 -5.28 18.83
N LEU A 739 18.24 -4.58 18.31
CA LEU A 739 19.11 -3.67 19.03
C LEU A 739 18.89 -2.26 18.49
N LYS A 740 18.50 -1.34 19.38
CA LYS A 740 18.31 0.07 19.04
C LYS A 740 19.62 0.75 18.68
#